data_AF-A0AAN9TAE7-F1
#
_entry.id   AF-A0AAN9TAE7-F1
#
_cell.length_a   1.000
_cell.length_b   1.000
_cell.length_c   1.000
_cell.angle_alpha   90.00
_cell.angle_beta   90.00
_cell.angle_gamma   90.00
#
_symmetry.space_group_name_H-M   'P 1'
#
loop_
_entity.id
_entity.type
_entity.pdbx_description
1 polymer ?
#
loop_
_entity_poly.entity_id
_entity_poly.type
_entity_poly.pdbx_seq_one_letter_code
_entity_poly.pdbx_strand_id
1 'polypeptide(L)'
;MVDRNPLPAVKFFVDKMEEFISLTKMVHTFRNNVPLNLINLKCQEFNEALLEHISSHYNFIIDFFLKESSAHNERIILKFEEIARKSSETPESTKALVDLRNFINESKTVVQVGSKKDLLKSAEYMEFLLRYTTVPETLISSNSKIFRWPKHLEEILELAASRISHKLEIVENELKGKRDKFNIVLTERSKELEMIKKRDPPLLTFTEMKDMVLTVDQFASELEADKIQADEINIEEELLNISSTSYLNLNEIMTNLKPFRELWHTVLNFHESHENWCNNPFISLNAKEVQESVQNMRSTLARLSKAFLDVQGARRIVEIVLTKVEKFCSAIPILETICNPGLQERHWKKMDEALGVSIKRTPETSFSEILHYGFHKYLPLLQEINIAATQEYALEQNLHKMKQEWNNIFIQHEVCPETYVSILTGIDDIQVMLDDYLLRIQTMRGSPFIGAIEADVESWEDKLILMQDILDLWLQVQSTWLYLEPLFSSEDIMRQMPEESERFSDVNKVWNDIMEYAIKNPQILQVIEYPDMMNTLKNCNATLEGIKKGLNEYLEKKRLVFPRFFFLSNRELLEILSESKNFSKVQSHLKCFEGISSLEMTDNFDIISIISNKGEIVPLNSAISPAEAKGIVERWLDQLEDSMIQSLCDINNKAVRTTSTTSISDWIFQWPAMISFNALYINWTADTENALKENTLEVRTSSFNTKQIND
;
A
#
# COMPACT_ATOMS: atom_id res chain seq x y z
N MET A 1 7.68 -44.96 -23.13
CA MET A 1 6.85 -45.13 -24.34
C MET A 1 6.62 -46.63 -24.53
N VAL A 2 5.36 -47.02 -24.33
CA VAL A 2 4.76 -48.37 -24.30
C VAL A 2 5.38 -49.35 -23.29
N ASP A 3 4.73 -49.46 -22.13
CA ASP A 3 4.81 -50.60 -21.20
C ASP A 3 4.56 -51.89 -21.99
N ARG A 4 5.64 -52.53 -22.43
CA ARG A 4 5.63 -53.94 -22.79
C ARG A 4 5.86 -54.69 -21.49
N ASN A 5 4.88 -55.51 -21.09
CA ASN A 5 5.05 -56.50 -20.03
C ASN A 5 6.46 -57.13 -20.15
N PRO A 6 7.19 -57.32 -19.03
CA PRO A 6 8.54 -57.85 -19.09
C PRO A 6 8.55 -59.11 -19.95
N LEU A 7 9.43 -59.12 -20.96
CA LEU A 7 9.58 -60.26 -21.86
C LEU A 7 9.72 -61.53 -21.01
N PRO A 8 8.96 -62.60 -21.32
CA PRO A 8 9.11 -63.87 -20.63
C PRO A 8 10.57 -64.32 -20.63
N ALA A 9 10.98 -65.07 -19.60
CA ALA A 9 12.33 -65.63 -19.55
C ALA A 9 12.63 -66.42 -20.83
N VAL A 10 13.89 -66.43 -21.28
CA VAL A 10 14.32 -67.18 -22.50
C VAL A 10 13.83 -68.63 -22.46
N LYS A 11 13.77 -69.24 -21.27
CA LYS A 11 13.22 -70.57 -21.02
C LYS A 11 11.77 -70.76 -21.52
N PHE A 12 10.90 -69.77 -21.39
CA PHE A 12 9.53 -69.84 -21.92
C PHE A 12 9.53 -69.98 -23.45
N PHE A 13 10.43 -69.28 -24.13
CA PHE A 13 10.56 -69.37 -25.58
C PHE A 13 11.19 -70.70 -26.02
N VAL A 14 12.13 -71.25 -25.24
CA VAL A 14 12.66 -72.62 -25.44
C VAL A 14 11.52 -73.64 -25.43
N ASP A 15 10.66 -73.59 -24.41
CA ASP A 15 9.51 -74.50 -24.28
C ASP A 15 8.55 -74.37 -25.49
N LYS A 16 8.31 -73.14 -25.96
CA LYS A 16 7.48 -72.88 -27.14
C LYS A 16 8.10 -73.36 -28.45
N MET A 17 9.41 -73.23 -28.62
CA MET A 17 10.10 -73.74 -29.80
C MET A 17 10.07 -75.27 -29.84
N GLU A 18 10.22 -75.93 -28.68
CA GLU A 18 10.06 -77.39 -28.58
C GLU A 18 8.62 -77.83 -28.88
N GLU A 19 7.62 -77.08 -28.43
CA GLU A 19 6.20 -77.29 -28.77
C GLU A 19 5.98 -77.20 -30.29
N PHE A 20 6.48 -76.15 -30.96
CA PHE A 20 6.36 -76.02 -32.42
C PHE A 20 7.07 -77.14 -33.19
N ILE A 21 8.24 -77.59 -32.72
CA ILE A 21 8.94 -78.74 -33.30
C ILE A 21 8.08 -80.01 -33.14
N SER A 22 7.43 -80.20 -31.99
CA SER A 22 6.55 -81.34 -31.75
C SER A 22 5.29 -81.30 -32.63
N LEU A 23 4.68 -80.13 -32.80
CA LEU A 23 3.52 -79.91 -33.66
C LEU A 23 3.87 -80.13 -35.12
N THR A 24 5.05 -79.65 -35.56
CA THR A 24 5.56 -79.91 -36.92
C THR A 24 5.67 -81.41 -37.16
N LYS A 25 6.29 -82.15 -36.22
CA LYS A 25 6.37 -83.62 -36.31
C LYS A 25 4.99 -84.28 -36.36
N MET A 26 4.03 -83.80 -35.56
CA MET A 26 2.67 -84.30 -35.54
C MET A 26 1.95 -84.09 -36.88
N VAL A 27 2.01 -82.89 -37.46
CA VAL A 27 1.37 -82.60 -38.76
C VAL A 27 1.96 -83.45 -39.89
N HIS A 28 3.26 -83.75 -39.87
CA HIS A 28 3.87 -84.66 -40.84
C HIS A 28 3.36 -86.11 -40.72
N THR A 29 2.80 -86.52 -39.58
CA THR A 29 2.17 -87.86 -39.44
C THR A 29 0.74 -87.93 -39.98
N PHE A 30 0.10 -86.78 -40.24
CA PHE A 30 -1.24 -86.75 -40.79
C PHE A 30 -1.26 -87.31 -42.21
N ARG A 31 -2.30 -88.08 -42.52
CA ARG A 31 -2.45 -88.68 -43.85
C ARG A 31 -2.84 -87.60 -44.85
N ASN A 32 -2.14 -87.56 -45.98
CA ASN A 32 -2.44 -86.60 -47.05
C ASN A 32 -3.72 -86.94 -47.81
N ASN A 33 -4.16 -88.20 -47.80
CA ASN A 33 -5.42 -88.63 -48.40
C ASN A 33 -6.18 -89.55 -47.42
N VAL A 34 -7.44 -89.23 -47.16
CA VAL A 34 -8.33 -90.02 -46.30
C VAL A 34 -9.47 -90.57 -47.16
N PRO A 35 -9.43 -91.86 -47.55
CA PRO A 35 -10.52 -92.48 -48.29
C PRO A 35 -11.71 -92.73 -47.36
N LEU A 36 -12.81 -92.01 -47.58
CA LEU A 36 -14.14 -92.35 -47.05
C LEU A 36 -14.86 -93.16 -48.13
N ASN A 37 -15.70 -94.14 -47.76
CA ASN A 37 -16.25 -95.17 -48.66
C ASN A 37 -16.61 -94.71 -50.08
N LEU A 38 -17.20 -93.52 -50.25
CA LEU A 38 -17.58 -92.95 -51.55
C LEU A 38 -16.78 -91.70 -51.97
N ILE A 39 -15.91 -91.14 -51.11
CA ILE A 39 -15.17 -89.88 -51.35
C ILE A 39 -13.76 -89.96 -50.76
N ASN A 40 -12.73 -89.64 -51.54
CA ASN A 40 -11.36 -89.50 -51.03
C ASN A 40 -11.07 -88.02 -50.69
N LEU A 41 -10.83 -87.73 -49.42
CA LEU A 41 -10.57 -86.37 -48.94
C LEU A 41 -9.07 -86.08 -49.01
N LYS A 42 -8.67 -85.12 -49.85
CA LYS A 42 -7.27 -84.67 -49.97
C LYS A 42 -6.99 -83.65 -48.87
N CYS A 43 -6.19 -84.03 -47.88
CA CYS A 43 -5.77 -83.18 -46.77
C CYS A 43 -4.41 -82.50 -46.99
N GLN A 44 -3.79 -82.69 -48.16
CA GLN A 44 -2.44 -82.18 -48.43
C GLN A 44 -2.34 -80.65 -48.27
N GLU A 45 -3.22 -79.89 -48.94
CA GLU A 45 -3.21 -78.41 -48.86
C GLU A 45 -3.43 -77.91 -47.43
N PHE A 46 -4.25 -78.62 -46.64
CA PHE A 46 -4.48 -78.28 -45.24
C PHE A 46 -3.24 -78.56 -44.37
N ASN A 47 -2.57 -79.69 -44.56
CA ASN A 47 -1.34 -80.03 -43.84
C ASN A 47 -0.21 -79.05 -44.21
N GLU A 48 -0.09 -78.66 -45.48
CA GLU A 48 0.88 -77.66 -45.95
C GLU A 48 0.60 -76.29 -45.32
N ALA A 49 -0.67 -75.82 -45.31
CA ALA A 49 -1.04 -74.56 -44.65
C ALA A 49 -0.76 -74.55 -43.14
N LEU A 50 -0.98 -75.69 -42.44
CA LEU A 50 -0.63 -75.83 -41.03
C LEU A 50 0.89 -75.75 -40.81
N LEU A 51 1.69 -76.42 -41.67
CA LEU A 51 3.15 -76.35 -41.59
C LEU A 51 3.67 -74.94 -41.89
N GLU A 52 3.10 -74.24 -42.86
CA GLU A 52 3.43 -72.84 -43.14
C GLU A 52 3.13 -71.95 -41.93
N HIS A 53 1.95 -72.09 -41.31
CA HIS A 53 1.60 -71.34 -40.10
C HIS A 53 2.56 -71.63 -38.94
N ILE A 54 2.91 -72.88 -38.69
CA ILE A 54 3.88 -73.24 -37.64
C ILE A 54 5.25 -72.65 -37.96
N SER A 55 5.72 -72.74 -39.21
CA SER A 55 7.02 -72.18 -39.62
C SER A 55 7.05 -70.65 -39.50
N SER A 56 5.94 -69.97 -39.79
CA SER A 56 5.82 -68.52 -39.65
C SER A 56 5.98 -68.08 -38.20
N HIS A 57 5.37 -68.80 -37.25
CA HIS A 57 5.52 -68.49 -35.81
C HIS A 57 6.92 -68.83 -35.29
N TYR A 58 7.50 -69.95 -35.75
CA TYR A 58 8.86 -70.36 -35.43
C TYR A 58 9.89 -69.30 -35.88
N ASN A 59 9.79 -68.85 -37.13
CA ASN A 59 10.68 -67.84 -37.70
C ASN A 59 10.50 -66.47 -37.05
N PHE A 60 9.26 -66.09 -36.68
CA PHE A 60 9.00 -64.83 -35.98
C PHE A 60 9.76 -64.73 -34.64
N ILE A 61 9.81 -65.83 -33.86
CA ILE A 61 10.55 -65.88 -32.60
C ILE A 61 12.06 -65.76 -32.87
N ILE A 62 12.58 -66.47 -33.87
CA ILE A 62 14.00 -66.39 -34.25
C ILE A 62 14.40 -64.98 -34.67
N ASP A 63 13.63 -64.36 -35.56
CA ASP A 63 13.91 -62.99 -36.04
C ASP A 63 13.88 -61.96 -34.92
N PHE A 64 12.98 -62.15 -33.94
CA PHE A 64 12.93 -61.32 -32.75
C PHE A 64 14.24 -61.41 -31.93
N PHE A 65 14.68 -62.64 -31.61
CA PHE A 65 15.91 -62.82 -30.82
C PHE A 65 17.17 -62.41 -31.59
N LEU A 66 17.22 -62.57 -32.92
CA LEU A 66 18.32 -62.06 -33.75
C LEU A 66 18.44 -60.53 -33.65
N LYS A 67 17.31 -59.81 -33.78
CA LYS A 67 17.30 -58.34 -33.66
C LYS A 67 17.64 -57.87 -32.24
N GLU A 68 17.05 -58.50 -31.24
CA GLU A 68 17.26 -58.12 -29.83
C GLU A 68 18.71 -58.39 -29.39
N SER A 69 19.29 -59.53 -29.78
CA SER A 69 20.69 -59.85 -29.49
C SER A 69 21.65 -58.87 -30.15
N SER A 70 21.41 -58.50 -31.43
CA SER A 70 22.24 -57.51 -32.12
C SER A 70 22.18 -56.13 -31.46
N ALA A 71 20.97 -55.66 -31.12
CA ALA A 71 20.77 -54.35 -30.50
C ALA A 71 21.35 -54.28 -29.07
N HIS A 72 21.18 -55.34 -28.27
CA HIS A 72 21.75 -55.44 -26.92
C HIS A 72 23.28 -55.40 -26.98
N ASN A 73 23.86 -56.13 -27.94
CA ASN A 73 25.30 -56.18 -28.15
C ASN A 73 25.90 -54.81 -28.56
N GLU A 74 25.26 -54.10 -29.49
CA GLU A 74 25.72 -52.78 -29.94
C GLU A 74 25.72 -51.75 -28.79
N ARG A 75 24.68 -51.75 -27.95
CA ARG A 75 24.59 -50.85 -26.78
C ARG A 75 25.73 -51.06 -25.78
N ILE A 76 26.11 -52.31 -25.53
CA ILE A 76 27.19 -52.63 -24.60
C ILE A 76 28.53 -52.16 -25.16
N ILE A 77 28.79 -52.39 -26.46
CA ILE A 77 30.03 -51.99 -27.12
C ILE A 77 30.20 -50.46 -27.05
N LEU A 78 29.16 -49.69 -27.40
CA LEU A 78 29.21 -48.23 -27.35
C LEU A 78 29.50 -47.71 -25.93
N LYS A 79 28.89 -48.32 -24.92
CA LYS A 79 29.13 -47.96 -23.52
C LYS A 79 30.59 -48.19 -23.11
N PHE A 80 31.19 -49.31 -23.51
CA PHE A 80 32.60 -49.59 -23.22
C PHE A 80 33.55 -48.69 -24.00
N GLU A 81 33.25 -48.36 -25.25
CA GLU A 81 34.02 -47.41 -26.06
C GLU A 81 34.01 -46.00 -25.46
N GLU A 82 32.87 -45.54 -24.92
CA GLU A 82 32.78 -44.23 -24.27
C GLU A 82 33.66 -44.16 -23.01
N ILE A 83 33.63 -45.22 -22.18
CA ILE A 83 34.47 -45.31 -20.97
C ILE A 83 35.95 -45.31 -21.36
N ALA A 84 36.33 -46.08 -22.38
CA ALA A 84 37.71 -46.13 -22.88
C ALA A 84 38.18 -44.75 -23.39
N ARG A 85 37.33 -44.04 -24.13
CA ARG A 85 37.63 -42.71 -24.69
C ARG A 85 37.86 -41.69 -23.58
N LYS A 86 36.92 -41.55 -22.63
CA LYS A 86 37.03 -40.59 -21.51
C LYS A 86 38.22 -40.89 -20.61
N SER A 87 38.49 -42.17 -20.33
CA SER A 87 39.64 -42.58 -19.49
C SER A 87 40.99 -42.26 -20.14
N SER A 88 41.02 -42.10 -21.46
CA SER A 88 42.24 -41.80 -22.23
C SER A 88 42.54 -40.31 -22.37
N GLU A 89 41.58 -39.42 -22.06
CA GLU A 89 41.77 -37.97 -22.14
C GLU A 89 42.84 -37.49 -21.16
N THR A 90 43.55 -36.41 -21.52
CA THR A 90 44.58 -35.80 -20.66
C THR A 90 44.01 -34.57 -19.97
N PRO A 91 43.92 -34.55 -18.63
CA PRO A 91 43.42 -33.37 -17.92
C PRO A 91 44.46 -32.25 -17.90
N GLU A 92 44.00 -31.01 -18.10
CA GLU A 92 44.82 -29.77 -18.12
C GLU A 92 44.77 -28.99 -16.79
N SER A 93 43.73 -29.20 -15.97
CA SER A 93 43.51 -28.51 -14.70
C SER A 93 43.47 -29.51 -13.53
N THR A 94 43.90 -29.07 -12.35
CA THR A 94 43.82 -29.83 -11.08
C THR A 94 42.39 -30.33 -10.83
N LYS A 95 41.37 -29.52 -11.11
CA LYS A 95 39.96 -29.91 -10.98
C LYS A 95 39.57 -31.02 -11.97
N ALA A 96 39.91 -30.84 -13.24
CA ALA A 96 39.65 -31.85 -14.28
C ALA A 96 40.37 -33.19 -14.02
N LEU A 97 41.52 -33.12 -13.35
CA LEU A 97 42.32 -34.28 -12.98
C LEU A 97 41.68 -35.08 -11.84
N VAL A 98 41.13 -34.39 -10.83
CA VAL A 98 40.38 -35.00 -9.73
C VAL A 98 39.05 -35.59 -10.21
N ASP A 99 38.33 -34.88 -11.09
CA ASP A 99 37.10 -35.38 -11.70
C ASP A 99 37.35 -36.66 -12.53
N LEU A 100 38.45 -36.69 -13.29
CA LEU A 100 38.84 -37.86 -14.06
C LEU A 100 39.23 -39.05 -13.16
N ARG A 101 39.87 -38.78 -12.00
CA ARG A 101 40.17 -39.82 -10.99
C ARG A 101 38.89 -40.45 -10.45
N ASN A 102 37.90 -39.63 -10.09
CA ASN A 102 36.61 -40.11 -9.58
C ASN A 102 35.88 -40.92 -10.65
N PHE A 103 35.85 -40.42 -11.89
CA PHE A 103 35.26 -41.13 -13.03
C PHE A 103 35.90 -42.51 -13.29
N ILE A 104 37.22 -42.64 -13.19
CA ILE A 104 37.92 -43.92 -13.36
C ILE A 104 37.54 -44.90 -12.24
N ASN A 105 37.47 -44.43 -10.99
CA ASN A 105 37.09 -45.27 -9.85
C ASN A 105 35.66 -45.80 -9.98
N GLU A 106 34.71 -44.92 -10.34
CA GLU A 106 33.32 -45.31 -10.62
C GLU A 106 33.23 -46.28 -11.80
N SER A 107 33.97 -46.00 -12.88
CA SER A 107 34.01 -46.84 -14.07
C SER A 107 34.56 -48.23 -13.76
N LYS A 108 35.56 -48.36 -12.88
CA LYS A 108 36.09 -49.65 -12.41
C LYS A 108 35.00 -50.47 -11.72
N THR A 109 34.17 -49.85 -10.88
CA THR A 109 33.04 -50.53 -10.24
C THR A 109 31.97 -50.95 -11.24
N VAL A 110 31.64 -50.09 -12.21
CA VAL A 110 30.65 -50.39 -13.27
C VAL A 110 31.10 -51.56 -14.14
N VAL A 111 32.39 -51.63 -14.49
CA VAL A 111 32.96 -52.72 -15.28
C VAL A 111 33.00 -54.03 -14.47
N GLN A 112 33.33 -54.00 -13.19
CA GLN A 112 33.45 -55.23 -12.38
C GLN A 112 32.10 -55.84 -11.97
N VAL A 113 31.11 -55.01 -11.66
CA VAL A 113 29.82 -55.46 -11.09
C VAL A 113 28.67 -55.36 -12.10
N GLY A 114 28.59 -54.26 -12.86
CA GLY A 114 27.49 -53.98 -13.77
C GLY A 114 27.54 -54.81 -15.05
N SER A 115 28.73 -54.97 -15.66
CA SER A 115 28.89 -55.68 -16.93
C SER A 115 28.52 -57.17 -16.86
N LYS A 116 28.69 -57.83 -15.71
CA LYS A 116 28.47 -59.28 -15.57
C LYS A 116 27.03 -59.68 -15.93
N LYS A 117 26.03 -58.90 -15.52
CA LYS A 117 24.62 -59.17 -15.83
C LYS A 117 24.34 -59.02 -17.32
N ASP A 118 24.89 -57.98 -17.94
CA ASP A 118 24.68 -57.70 -19.36
C ASP A 118 25.36 -58.76 -20.25
N LEU A 119 26.55 -59.24 -19.85
CA LEU A 119 27.28 -60.32 -20.51
C LEU A 119 26.57 -61.67 -20.41
N LEU A 120 26.01 -62.01 -19.23
CA LEU A 120 25.22 -63.23 -19.04
C LEU A 120 24.00 -63.22 -19.97
N LYS A 121 23.31 -62.09 -20.09
CA LYS A 121 22.15 -61.95 -20.98
C LYS A 121 22.53 -62.10 -22.46
N SER A 122 23.65 -61.53 -22.90
CA SER A 122 24.19 -61.77 -24.25
C SER A 122 24.50 -63.25 -24.49
N ALA A 123 25.04 -63.96 -23.49
CA ALA A 123 25.33 -65.39 -23.57
C ALA A 123 24.04 -66.23 -23.69
N GLU A 124 23.02 -65.94 -22.89
CA GLU A 124 21.71 -66.62 -22.95
C GLU A 124 21.04 -66.47 -24.32
N TYR A 125 21.10 -65.27 -24.92
CA TYR A 125 20.56 -65.05 -26.27
C TYR A 125 21.34 -65.81 -27.34
N MET A 126 22.67 -65.88 -27.22
CA MET A 126 23.48 -66.66 -28.16
C MET A 126 23.19 -68.16 -28.04
N GLU A 127 23.08 -68.69 -26.81
CA GLU A 127 22.76 -70.10 -26.58
C GLU A 127 21.41 -70.47 -27.20
N PHE A 128 20.40 -69.62 -27.02
CA PHE A 128 19.08 -69.78 -27.64
C PHE A 128 19.18 -69.81 -29.17
N LEU A 129 19.86 -68.83 -29.77
CA LEU A 129 19.96 -68.72 -31.23
C LEU A 129 20.75 -69.87 -31.86
N LEU A 130 21.86 -70.31 -31.25
CA LEU A 130 22.66 -71.44 -31.73
C LEU A 130 21.88 -72.76 -31.71
N ARG A 131 20.91 -72.91 -30.80
CA ARG A 131 20.12 -74.14 -30.67
C ARG A 131 19.03 -74.27 -31.74
N TYR A 132 18.47 -73.16 -32.22
CA TYR A 132 17.26 -73.18 -33.05
C TYR A 132 17.44 -72.59 -34.47
N THR A 133 18.54 -71.90 -34.76
CA THR A 133 18.81 -71.31 -36.08
C THR A 133 20.30 -71.31 -36.46
N THR A 134 20.59 -71.04 -37.74
CA THR A 134 21.95 -70.67 -38.17
C THR A 134 22.21 -69.20 -37.87
N VAL A 135 23.21 -68.92 -37.04
CA VAL A 135 23.51 -67.56 -36.58
C VAL A 135 24.36 -66.81 -37.61
N PRO A 136 24.03 -65.55 -37.97
CA PRO A 136 24.84 -64.73 -38.85
C PRO A 136 26.26 -64.50 -38.30
N GLU A 137 27.28 -64.51 -39.16
CA GLU A 137 28.68 -64.28 -38.80
C GLU A 137 28.91 -62.93 -38.10
N THR A 138 28.12 -61.91 -38.48
CA THR A 138 28.16 -60.57 -37.86
C THR A 138 27.81 -60.61 -36.38
N LEU A 139 26.82 -61.41 -35.97
CA LEU A 139 26.41 -61.53 -34.57
C LEU A 139 27.43 -62.32 -33.75
N ILE A 140 28.08 -63.32 -34.35
CA ILE A 140 29.17 -64.08 -33.72
C ILE A 140 30.37 -63.15 -33.46
N SER A 141 30.75 -62.34 -34.45
CA SER A 141 31.82 -61.35 -34.33
C SER A 141 31.53 -60.33 -33.23
N SER A 142 30.33 -59.73 -33.21
CA SER A 142 29.94 -58.74 -32.19
C SER A 142 29.94 -59.32 -30.76
N ASN A 143 29.42 -60.52 -30.56
CA ASN A 143 29.50 -61.18 -29.25
C ASN A 143 30.93 -61.49 -28.84
N SER A 144 31.78 -61.96 -29.77
CA SER A 144 33.19 -62.22 -29.48
C SER A 144 33.93 -60.96 -29.00
N LYS A 145 33.57 -59.78 -29.56
CA LYS A 145 34.09 -58.48 -29.10
C LYS A 145 33.63 -58.17 -27.68
N ILE A 146 32.34 -58.36 -27.38
CA ILE A 146 31.76 -58.07 -26.06
C ILE A 146 32.41 -58.89 -24.94
N PHE A 147 32.70 -60.17 -25.17
CA PHE A 147 33.37 -60.98 -24.15
C PHE A 147 34.85 -60.62 -23.94
N ARG A 148 35.49 -59.96 -24.91
CA ARG A 148 36.89 -59.50 -24.80
C ARG A 148 37.01 -58.12 -24.16
N TRP A 149 36.01 -57.26 -24.35
CA TRP A 149 36.01 -55.87 -23.87
C TRP A 149 36.28 -55.69 -22.36
N PRO A 150 35.71 -56.48 -21.43
CA PRO A 150 35.93 -56.29 -20.00
C PRO A 150 37.41 -56.35 -19.61
N LYS A 151 38.14 -57.34 -20.14
CA LYS A 151 39.58 -57.49 -19.88
C LYS A 151 40.38 -56.34 -20.49
N HIS A 152 40.05 -55.93 -21.71
CA HIS A 152 40.71 -54.81 -22.36
C HIS A 152 40.45 -53.48 -21.65
N LEU A 153 39.23 -53.28 -21.14
CA LEU A 153 38.86 -52.07 -20.41
C LEU A 153 39.50 -52.03 -19.03
N GLU A 154 39.69 -53.17 -18.35
CA GLU A 154 40.49 -53.25 -17.12
C GLU A 154 41.94 -52.79 -17.36
N GLU A 155 42.57 -53.26 -18.44
CA GLU A 155 43.94 -52.83 -18.81
C GLU A 155 44.01 -51.31 -19.09
N ILE A 156 43.05 -50.76 -19.84
CA ILE A 156 42.97 -49.31 -20.11
C ILE A 156 42.77 -48.51 -18.82
N LEU A 157 41.88 -48.96 -17.94
CA LEU A 157 41.60 -48.27 -16.68
C LEU A 157 42.79 -48.33 -15.72
N GLU A 158 43.56 -49.42 -15.68
CA GLU A 158 44.80 -49.52 -14.88
C GLU A 158 45.91 -48.60 -15.42
N LEU A 159 46.08 -48.54 -16.74
CA LEU A 159 47.01 -47.59 -17.36
C LEU A 159 46.58 -46.13 -17.12
N ALA A 160 45.29 -45.83 -17.20
CA ALA A 160 44.77 -44.51 -16.92
C ALA A 160 44.92 -44.14 -15.43
N ALA A 161 44.65 -45.07 -14.51
CA ALA A 161 44.82 -44.87 -13.08
C ALA A 161 46.29 -44.60 -12.68
N SER A 162 47.23 -45.35 -13.25
CA SER A 162 48.67 -45.13 -13.01
C SER A 162 49.14 -43.77 -13.55
N ARG A 163 48.70 -43.39 -14.76
CA ARG A 163 48.97 -42.07 -15.37
C ARG A 163 48.45 -40.91 -14.51
N ILE A 164 47.22 -41.03 -13.99
CA ILE A 164 46.64 -40.00 -13.11
C ILE A 164 47.38 -39.94 -11.79
N SER A 165 47.75 -41.08 -11.20
CA SER A 165 48.50 -41.12 -9.94
C SER A 165 49.85 -40.42 -10.07
N HIS A 166 50.58 -40.64 -11.17
CA HIS A 166 51.84 -39.95 -11.44
C HIS A 166 51.64 -38.44 -11.67
N LYS A 167 50.59 -38.02 -12.38
CA LYS A 167 50.29 -36.59 -12.54
C LYS A 167 49.86 -35.93 -11.22
N LEU A 168 49.10 -36.62 -10.35
CA LEU A 168 48.77 -36.13 -9.01
C LEU A 168 50.04 -35.85 -8.21
N GLU A 169 51.00 -36.77 -8.23
CA GLU A 169 52.27 -36.59 -7.52
C GLU A 169 53.06 -35.36 -8.00
N ILE A 170 53.04 -35.08 -9.31
CA ILE A 170 53.65 -33.86 -9.87
C ILE A 170 52.94 -32.60 -9.34
N VAL A 171 51.61 -32.55 -9.44
CA VAL A 171 50.81 -31.39 -9.01
C VAL A 171 50.93 -31.17 -7.50
N GLU A 172 50.97 -32.23 -6.70
CA GLU A 172 51.20 -32.16 -5.24
C GLU A 172 52.59 -31.59 -4.91
N ASN A 173 53.62 -31.96 -5.67
CA ASN A 173 54.97 -31.42 -5.49
C ASN A 173 55.07 -29.96 -5.94
N GLU A 174 54.38 -29.56 -7.01
CA GLU A 174 54.27 -28.17 -7.45
C GLU A 174 53.55 -27.30 -6.40
N LEU A 175 52.45 -27.82 -5.82
CA LEU A 175 51.71 -27.15 -4.76
C LEU A 175 52.56 -26.95 -3.50
N LYS A 176 53.34 -27.97 -3.09
CA LYS A 176 54.33 -27.83 -2.00
C LYS A 176 55.33 -26.72 -2.31
N GLY A 177 55.85 -26.67 -3.54
CA GLY A 177 56.76 -25.62 -3.98
C GLY A 177 56.14 -24.21 -3.97
N LYS A 178 54.87 -24.06 -4.38
CA LYS A 178 54.13 -22.79 -4.28
C LYS A 178 53.97 -22.36 -2.83
N ARG A 179 53.57 -23.27 -1.93
CA ARG A 179 53.40 -23.01 -0.50
C ARG A 179 54.71 -22.55 0.15
N ASP A 180 55.82 -23.22 -0.13
CA ASP A 180 57.11 -22.89 0.47
C ASP A 180 57.61 -21.51 -0.01
N LYS A 181 57.39 -21.17 -1.29
CA LYS A 181 57.64 -19.82 -1.82
C LYS A 181 56.76 -18.77 -1.15
N PHE A 182 55.46 -19.06 -0.99
CA PHE A 182 54.52 -18.12 -0.37
C PHE A 182 54.84 -17.89 1.11
N ASN A 183 55.28 -18.92 1.84
CA ASN A 183 55.77 -18.77 3.22
C ASN A 183 56.99 -17.84 3.31
N ILE A 184 57.90 -17.89 2.32
CA ILE A 184 59.03 -16.94 2.25
C ILE A 184 58.52 -15.51 2.07
N VAL A 185 57.58 -15.29 1.14
CA VAL A 185 56.94 -13.96 0.92
C VAL A 185 56.30 -13.46 2.21
N LEU A 186 55.54 -14.31 2.94
CA LEU A 186 54.94 -13.93 4.22
C LEU A 186 55.99 -13.51 5.26
N THR A 187 57.17 -14.18 5.30
CA THR A 187 58.25 -13.75 6.20
C THR A 187 58.90 -12.42 5.79
N GLU A 188 58.94 -12.10 4.49
CA GLU A 188 59.38 -10.80 3.99
C GLU A 188 58.37 -9.70 4.35
N ARG A 189 57.07 -9.95 4.16
CA ARG A 189 55.99 -9.05 4.59
C ARG A 189 55.98 -8.78 6.09
N SER A 190 56.28 -9.80 6.92
CA SER A 190 56.45 -9.59 8.37
C SER A 190 57.60 -8.61 8.67
N LYS A 191 58.71 -8.65 7.91
CA LYS A 191 59.84 -7.72 8.10
C LYS A 191 59.46 -6.30 7.65
N GLU A 192 58.72 -6.15 6.56
CA GLU A 192 58.23 -4.85 6.09
C GLU A 192 57.29 -4.20 7.11
N LEU A 193 56.39 -4.98 7.73
CA LEU A 193 55.55 -4.50 8.83
C LEU A 193 56.40 -4.02 10.02
N GLU A 194 57.46 -4.75 10.39
CA GLU A 194 58.38 -4.32 11.45
C GLU A 194 59.14 -3.04 11.09
N MET A 195 59.45 -2.82 9.82
CA MET A 195 60.05 -1.56 9.34
C MET A 195 59.06 -0.39 9.46
N ILE A 196 57.78 -0.61 9.12
CA ILE A 196 56.72 0.39 9.30
C ILE A 196 56.52 0.72 10.79
N LYS A 197 56.54 -0.28 11.68
CA LYS A 197 56.44 -0.10 13.14
C LYS A 197 57.60 0.72 13.73
N LYS A 198 58.83 0.53 13.20
CA LYS A 198 60.06 1.19 13.70
C LYS A 198 60.27 2.60 13.14
N ARG A 199 59.49 3.02 12.15
CA ARG A 199 59.65 4.33 11.51
C ARG A 199 59.07 5.42 12.40
N ASP A 200 59.95 6.12 13.13
CA ASP A 200 59.63 7.30 13.93
C ASP A 200 60.25 8.56 13.29
N PRO A 201 59.48 9.33 12.49
CA PRO A 201 59.98 10.57 11.91
C PRO A 201 60.26 11.63 13.00
N PRO A 202 61.42 12.33 12.96
CA PRO A 202 61.79 13.30 13.98
C PRO A 202 60.88 14.55 13.98
N LEU A 203 60.29 14.92 12.84
CA LEU A 203 59.38 16.05 12.68
C LEU A 203 58.22 15.67 11.74
N LEU A 204 56.98 15.72 12.23
CA LEU A 204 55.79 15.39 11.44
C LEU A 204 55.50 16.50 10.40
N THR A 205 56.08 16.40 9.21
CA THR A 205 55.84 17.32 8.09
C THR A 205 54.72 16.81 7.17
N PHE A 206 54.06 17.71 6.42
CA PHE A 206 52.96 17.35 5.51
C PHE A 206 53.36 16.31 4.45
N THR A 207 54.57 16.46 3.90
CA THR A 207 55.13 15.53 2.91
C THR A 207 55.34 14.13 3.51
N GLU A 208 55.86 14.06 4.74
CA GLU A 208 56.05 12.79 5.44
C GLU A 208 54.72 12.13 5.82
N MET A 209 53.68 12.90 6.17
CA MET A 209 52.35 12.34 6.43
C MET A 209 51.75 11.70 5.17
N LYS A 210 51.88 12.36 4.01
CA LYS A 210 51.41 11.82 2.72
C LYS A 210 52.19 10.59 2.28
N ASP A 211 53.52 10.63 2.39
CA ASP A 211 54.37 9.48 2.06
C ASP A 211 54.05 8.27 2.95
N MET A 212 53.77 8.48 4.24
CA MET A 212 53.40 7.39 5.14
C MET A 212 52.04 6.79 4.79
N VAL A 213 51.03 7.61 4.47
CA VAL A 213 49.72 7.11 3.98
C VAL A 213 49.90 6.27 2.71
N LEU A 214 50.68 6.77 1.74
CA LEU A 214 50.95 6.04 0.50
C LEU A 214 51.64 4.70 0.74
N THR A 215 52.68 4.66 1.60
CA THR A 215 53.37 3.40 1.91
C THR A 215 52.48 2.41 2.63
N VAL A 216 51.60 2.86 3.53
CA VAL A 216 50.68 1.98 4.27
C VAL A 216 49.56 1.47 3.36
N ASP A 217 49.03 2.30 2.44
CA ASP A 217 48.02 1.87 1.49
C ASP A 217 48.58 0.94 0.40
N GLN A 218 49.82 1.18 -0.07
CA GLN A 218 50.52 0.26 -0.98
C GLN A 218 50.70 -1.11 -0.32
N PHE A 219 51.22 -1.13 0.91
CA PHE A 219 51.40 -2.38 1.67
C PHE A 219 50.06 -3.08 1.95
N ALA A 220 48.98 -2.33 2.22
CA ALA A 220 47.64 -2.90 2.37
C ALA A 220 47.12 -3.53 1.07
N SER A 221 47.36 -2.91 -0.10
CA SER A 221 46.99 -3.48 -1.39
C SER A 221 47.76 -4.76 -1.71
N GLU A 222 49.04 -4.79 -1.36
CA GLU A 222 49.89 -5.97 -1.51
C GLU A 222 49.41 -7.13 -0.63
N LEU A 223 49.01 -6.87 0.63
CA LEU A 223 48.46 -7.90 1.51
C LEU A 223 47.12 -8.46 1.03
N GLU A 224 46.27 -7.66 0.37
CA GLU A 224 45.02 -8.18 -0.21
C GLU A 224 45.30 -9.08 -1.42
N ALA A 225 46.32 -8.76 -2.23
CA ALA A 225 46.78 -9.64 -3.29
C ALA A 225 47.35 -10.96 -2.74
N ASP A 226 48.14 -10.89 -1.66
CA ASP A 226 48.67 -12.06 -0.96
C ASP A 226 47.53 -12.93 -0.37
N LYS A 227 46.44 -12.32 0.09
CA LYS A 227 45.24 -13.04 0.56
C LYS A 227 44.52 -13.78 -0.57
N ILE A 228 44.36 -13.17 -1.74
CA ILE A 228 43.79 -13.85 -2.92
C ILE A 228 44.65 -15.06 -3.28
N GLN A 229 45.98 -14.90 -3.27
CA GLN A 229 46.90 -16.01 -3.55
C GLN A 229 46.82 -17.12 -2.48
N ALA A 230 46.64 -16.77 -1.20
CA ALA A 230 46.43 -17.74 -0.13
C ALA A 230 45.14 -18.56 -0.31
N ASP A 231 44.04 -17.89 -0.72
CA ASP A 231 42.76 -18.54 -1.00
C ASP A 231 42.85 -19.47 -2.22
N GLU A 232 43.57 -19.08 -3.28
CA GLU A 232 43.84 -19.95 -4.44
C GLU A 232 44.59 -21.23 -4.04
N ILE A 233 45.61 -21.10 -3.18
CA ILE A 233 46.36 -22.26 -2.66
C ILE A 233 45.44 -23.16 -1.82
N ASN A 234 44.58 -22.59 -0.97
CA ASN A 234 43.64 -23.36 -0.15
C ASN A 234 42.61 -24.13 -1.01
N ILE A 235 42.15 -23.53 -2.11
CA ILE A 235 41.26 -24.19 -3.08
C ILE A 235 42.00 -25.35 -3.77
N GLU A 236 43.25 -25.16 -4.18
CA GLU A 236 44.08 -26.23 -4.75
C GLU A 236 44.31 -27.38 -3.74
N GLU A 237 44.52 -27.07 -2.45
CA GLU A 237 44.66 -28.05 -1.36
C GLU A 237 43.36 -28.83 -1.11
N GLU A 238 42.20 -28.16 -1.09
CA GLU A 238 40.90 -28.79 -0.91
C GLU A 238 40.57 -29.75 -2.07
N LEU A 239 40.83 -29.33 -3.31
CA LEU A 239 40.63 -30.18 -4.50
C LEU A 239 41.46 -31.48 -4.43
N LEU A 240 42.66 -31.42 -3.84
CA LEU A 240 43.54 -32.58 -3.67
C LEU A 240 43.27 -33.38 -2.38
N ASN A 241 42.28 -32.99 -1.57
CA ASN A 241 42.00 -33.53 -0.22
C ASN A 241 43.20 -33.43 0.74
N ILE A 242 44.02 -32.40 0.57
CA ILE A 242 45.06 -32.03 1.51
C ILE A 242 44.43 -31.13 2.59
N SER A 243 44.87 -31.27 3.84
CA SER A 243 44.41 -30.39 4.92
C SER A 243 44.80 -28.94 4.62
N SER A 244 43.81 -28.04 4.55
CA SER A 244 44.04 -26.61 4.25
C SER A 244 45.05 -25.99 5.20
N THR A 245 46.02 -25.26 4.64
CA THR A 245 47.03 -24.52 5.39
C THR A 245 46.41 -23.27 6.01
N SER A 246 46.48 -23.15 7.34
CA SER A 246 46.03 -21.93 8.02
C SER A 246 47.12 -20.86 7.99
N TYR A 247 46.94 -19.85 7.12
CA TYR A 247 47.83 -18.68 7.03
C TYR A 247 47.60 -17.69 8.19
N LEU A 248 47.79 -18.14 9.43
CA LEU A 248 47.59 -17.33 10.64
C LEU A 248 48.48 -16.08 10.65
N ASN A 249 49.72 -16.20 10.17
CA ASN A 249 50.67 -15.09 10.10
C ASN A 249 50.17 -13.96 9.16
N LEU A 250 49.50 -14.28 8.04
CA LEU A 250 48.90 -13.27 7.15
C LEU A 250 47.78 -12.51 7.87
N ASN A 251 46.90 -13.24 8.57
CA ASN A 251 45.82 -12.63 9.34
C ASN A 251 46.34 -11.74 10.48
N GLU A 252 47.42 -12.14 11.14
CA GLU A 252 48.10 -11.33 12.16
C GLU A 252 48.70 -10.05 11.54
N ILE A 253 49.37 -10.13 10.39
CA ILE A 253 49.93 -8.97 9.69
C ILE A 253 48.81 -7.99 9.28
N MET A 254 47.72 -8.49 8.69
CA MET A 254 46.57 -7.65 8.31
C MET A 254 45.90 -7.00 9.54
N THR A 255 45.76 -7.74 10.64
CA THR A 255 45.17 -7.22 11.88
C THR A 255 46.06 -6.15 12.51
N ASN A 256 47.37 -6.34 12.48
CA ASN A 256 48.34 -5.39 13.00
C ASN A 256 48.48 -4.14 12.13
N LEU A 257 48.24 -4.21 10.81
CA LEU A 257 48.32 -3.06 9.90
C LEU A 257 47.13 -2.11 10.05
N LYS A 258 45.92 -2.64 10.33
CA LYS A 258 44.68 -1.86 10.41
C LYS A 258 44.80 -0.61 11.32
N PRO A 259 45.30 -0.71 12.57
CA PRO A 259 45.50 0.46 13.42
C PRO A 259 46.45 1.52 12.81
N PHE A 260 47.51 1.11 12.11
CA PHE A 260 48.46 2.06 11.51
C PHE A 260 47.83 2.81 10.34
N ARG A 261 47.03 2.11 9.53
CA ARG A 261 46.27 2.73 8.45
C ARG A 261 45.29 3.76 9.00
N GLU A 262 44.51 3.38 10.01
CA GLU A 262 43.58 4.31 10.68
C GLU A 262 44.31 5.53 11.27
N LEU A 263 45.50 5.33 11.86
CA LEU A 263 46.31 6.41 12.40
C LEU A 263 46.70 7.42 11.32
N TRP A 264 47.42 6.99 10.29
CA TRP A 264 47.99 7.89 9.29
C TRP A 264 46.91 8.61 8.47
N HIS A 265 45.82 7.93 8.14
CA HIS A 265 44.66 8.55 7.49
C HIS A 265 43.99 9.60 8.39
N THR A 266 43.81 9.32 9.68
CA THR A 266 43.23 10.28 10.63
C THR A 266 44.12 11.51 10.80
N VAL A 267 45.44 11.32 10.84
CA VAL A 267 46.43 12.38 10.98
C VAL A 267 46.45 13.29 9.75
N LEU A 268 46.47 12.72 8.54
CA LEU A 268 46.44 13.49 7.30
C LEU A 268 45.12 14.24 7.15
N ASN A 269 44.00 13.56 7.39
CA ASN A 269 42.66 14.16 7.31
C ASN A 269 42.52 15.32 8.30
N PHE A 270 42.99 15.19 9.55
CA PHE A 270 42.98 16.29 10.50
C PHE A 270 43.83 17.46 10.01
N HIS A 271 45.01 17.21 9.44
CA HIS A 271 45.88 18.29 8.93
C HIS A 271 45.23 19.06 7.76
N GLU A 272 44.72 18.34 6.75
CA GLU A 272 44.06 18.94 5.59
C GLU A 272 42.77 19.66 6.00
N SER A 273 41.96 19.02 6.86
CA SER A 273 40.74 19.62 7.39
C SER A 273 41.03 20.85 8.25
N HIS A 274 42.07 20.82 9.10
CA HIS A 274 42.46 21.97 9.92
C HIS A 274 42.94 23.15 9.06
N GLU A 275 43.72 22.92 8.00
CA GLU A 275 44.08 23.98 7.06
C GLU A 275 42.85 24.56 6.35
N ASN A 276 41.93 23.71 5.91
CA ASN A 276 40.68 24.13 5.29
C ASN A 276 39.80 24.93 6.25
N TRP A 277 39.64 24.50 7.50
CA TRP A 277 38.83 25.20 8.50
C TRP A 277 39.45 26.54 8.91
N CYS A 278 40.77 26.65 8.97
CA CYS A 278 41.45 27.90 9.34
C CYS A 278 41.51 28.92 8.21
N ASN A 279 41.64 28.48 6.95
CA ASN A 279 41.88 29.35 5.80
C ASN A 279 40.60 29.68 5.01
N ASN A 280 39.55 28.87 5.09
CA ASN A 280 38.30 29.18 4.40
C ASN A 280 37.51 30.31 5.10
N PRO A 281 36.68 31.04 4.34
CA PRO A 281 35.77 32.02 4.90
C PRO A 281 34.82 31.42 5.93
N PHE A 282 34.68 32.08 7.08
CA PHE A 282 33.85 31.59 8.19
C PHE A 282 32.37 31.39 7.80
N ILE A 283 31.88 32.13 6.81
CA ILE A 283 30.47 32.07 6.34
C ILE A 283 30.16 30.72 5.66
N SER A 284 31.16 30.11 5.02
CA SER A 284 31.00 28.82 4.32
C SER A 284 31.17 27.60 5.23
N LEU A 285 31.59 27.80 6.49
CA LEU A 285 31.87 26.73 7.43
C LEU A 285 30.62 26.38 8.25
N ASN A 286 30.28 25.11 8.29
CA ASN A 286 29.24 24.59 9.16
C ASN A 286 29.85 24.12 10.50
N ALA A 287 29.59 24.87 11.57
CA ALA A 287 30.13 24.55 12.90
C ALA A 287 29.79 23.14 13.39
N LYS A 288 28.61 22.61 13.05
CA LYS A 288 28.16 21.27 13.48
C LYS A 288 28.95 20.17 12.79
N GLU A 289 29.15 20.28 11.47
CA GLU A 289 29.94 19.30 10.70
C GLU A 289 31.40 19.28 11.15
N VAL A 290 31.97 20.46 11.44
CA VAL A 290 33.33 20.58 11.97
C VAL A 290 33.42 19.93 13.35
N GLN A 291 32.46 20.17 14.25
CA GLN A 291 32.42 19.54 15.56
C GLN A 291 32.36 18.01 15.49
N GLU A 292 31.48 17.46 14.63
CA GLU A 292 31.32 16.03 14.45
C GLU A 292 32.61 15.39 13.90
N SER A 293 33.22 16.01 12.88
CA SER A 293 34.49 15.56 12.30
C SER A 293 35.62 15.54 13.33
N VAL A 294 35.78 16.62 14.10
CA VAL A 294 36.81 16.70 15.16
C VAL A 294 36.56 15.68 16.27
N GLN A 295 35.31 15.45 16.67
CA GLN A 295 34.97 14.48 17.71
C GLN A 295 35.22 13.04 17.25
N ASN A 296 34.93 12.73 15.98
CA ASN A 296 35.24 11.43 15.37
C ASN A 296 36.75 11.18 15.26
N MET A 297 37.52 12.21 14.90
CA MET A 297 38.99 12.12 14.90
C MET A 297 39.53 11.94 16.32
N ARG A 298 38.99 12.67 17.31
CA ARG A 298 39.39 12.55 18.72
C ARG A 298 39.12 11.16 19.29
N SER A 299 37.92 10.61 19.06
CA SER A 299 37.56 9.28 19.53
C SER A 299 38.43 8.19 18.90
N THR A 300 38.72 8.33 17.60
CA THR A 300 39.62 7.43 16.86
C THR A 300 41.04 7.50 17.43
N LEU A 301 41.61 8.69 17.61
CA LEU A 301 42.94 8.87 18.19
C LEU A 301 43.02 8.37 19.64
N ALA A 302 41.98 8.55 20.46
CA ALA A 302 41.93 8.02 21.82
C ALA A 302 41.88 6.48 21.85
N ARG A 303 41.16 5.85 20.92
CA ARG A 303 41.15 4.39 20.74
C ARG A 303 42.53 3.88 20.29
N LEU A 304 43.14 4.55 19.31
CA LEU A 304 44.47 4.20 18.79
C LEU A 304 45.56 4.39 19.85
N SER A 305 45.46 5.40 20.71
CA SER A 305 46.37 5.61 21.84
C SER A 305 46.43 4.39 22.77
N LYS A 306 45.28 3.73 23.01
CA LYS A 306 45.21 2.50 23.81
C LYS A 306 45.73 1.28 23.04
N ALA A 307 45.54 1.24 21.71
CA ALA A 307 46.00 0.14 20.87
C ALA A 307 47.53 0.12 20.67
N PHE A 308 48.19 1.29 20.69
CA PHE A 308 49.64 1.42 20.48
C PHE A 308 50.47 1.51 21.77
N LEU A 309 50.04 0.86 22.86
CA LEU A 309 50.79 0.86 24.13
C LEU A 309 52.24 0.36 23.96
N ASP A 310 52.44 -0.63 23.09
CA ASP A 310 53.73 -1.31 22.88
C ASP A 310 54.60 -0.67 21.78
N VAL A 311 54.07 0.30 21.01
CA VAL A 311 54.76 0.92 19.86
C VAL A 311 54.99 2.41 20.13
N GLN A 312 56.19 2.74 20.61
CA GLN A 312 56.53 4.09 21.08
C GLN A 312 56.40 5.18 20.00
N GLY A 313 56.81 4.90 18.76
CA GLY A 313 56.75 5.87 17.66
C GLY A 313 55.32 6.26 17.27
N ALA A 314 54.43 5.28 17.07
CA ALA A 314 53.03 5.52 16.75
C ALA A 314 52.29 6.25 17.89
N ARG A 315 52.58 5.88 19.14
CA ARG A 315 52.01 6.54 20.31
C ARG A 315 52.39 8.02 20.40
N ARG A 316 53.66 8.36 20.16
CA ARG A 316 54.13 9.75 20.14
C ARG A 316 53.36 10.58 19.11
N ILE A 317 53.11 10.04 17.92
CA ILE A 317 52.36 10.71 16.85
C ILE A 317 50.90 10.92 17.26
N VAL A 318 50.26 9.88 17.84
CA VAL A 318 48.90 9.99 18.39
C VAL A 318 48.83 11.09 19.43
N GLU A 319 49.76 11.15 20.38
CA GLU A 319 49.77 12.16 21.46
C GLU A 319 49.97 13.59 20.92
N ILE A 320 50.85 13.77 19.93
CA ILE A 320 51.06 15.08 19.28
C ILE A 320 49.77 15.56 18.59
N VAL A 321 49.14 14.68 17.79
CA VAL A 321 47.94 15.06 17.04
C VAL A 321 46.74 15.19 17.94
N LEU A 322 46.60 14.34 18.97
CA LEU A 322 45.56 14.46 19.99
C LEU A 322 45.68 15.81 20.72
N THR A 323 46.88 16.25 21.08
CA THR A 323 47.09 17.57 21.69
C THR A 323 46.68 18.70 20.74
N LYS A 324 46.93 18.58 19.43
CA LYS A 324 46.49 19.57 18.43
C LYS A 324 44.96 19.57 18.28
N VAL A 325 44.34 18.40 18.24
CA VAL A 325 42.88 18.21 18.21
C VAL A 325 42.24 18.83 19.45
N GLU A 326 42.77 18.57 20.64
CA GLU A 326 42.26 19.14 21.89
C GLU A 326 42.38 20.67 21.95
N LYS A 327 43.48 21.23 21.43
CA LYS A 327 43.60 22.68 21.26
C LYS A 327 42.52 23.21 20.31
N PHE A 328 42.27 22.55 19.19
CA PHE A 328 41.21 22.94 18.27
C PHE A 328 39.81 22.77 18.86
N CYS A 329 39.58 21.77 19.74
CA CYS A 329 38.32 21.64 20.47
C CYS A 329 37.97 22.88 21.30
N SER A 330 38.95 23.62 21.80
CA SER A 330 38.71 24.89 22.51
C SER A 330 38.23 26.04 21.60
N ALA A 331 38.44 25.91 20.28
CA ALA A 331 37.99 26.85 19.25
C ALA A 331 36.60 26.49 18.69
N ILE A 332 36.12 25.26 18.86
CA ILE A 332 34.79 24.83 18.39
C ILE A 332 33.64 25.67 18.97
N PRO A 333 33.58 25.98 20.28
CA PRO A 333 32.51 26.81 20.83
C PRO A 333 32.46 28.22 20.22
N ILE A 334 33.61 28.76 19.78
CA ILE A 334 33.68 30.03 19.07
C ILE A 334 33.10 29.88 17.67
N LEU A 335 33.43 28.80 16.97
CA LEU A 335 32.87 28.49 15.66
C LEU A 335 31.34 28.35 15.72
N GLU A 336 30.80 27.63 16.71
CA GLU A 336 29.34 27.53 16.96
C GLU A 336 28.68 28.88 17.25
N THR A 337 29.43 29.79 17.87
CA THR A 337 28.95 31.14 18.23
C THR A 337 28.92 32.10 17.05
N ILE A 338 29.74 31.87 16.03
CA ILE A 338 29.95 32.81 14.90
C ILE A 338 29.29 32.29 13.63
N CYS A 339 29.25 30.98 13.43
CA CYS A 339 28.62 30.32 12.29
C CYS A 339 27.15 29.97 12.57
N ASN A 340 26.44 30.79 13.35
CA ASN A 340 25.00 30.62 13.55
C ASN A 340 24.22 31.38 12.46
N PRO A 341 23.39 30.68 11.65
CA PRO A 341 22.58 31.32 10.61
C PRO A 341 21.60 32.37 11.16
N GLY A 342 21.24 32.30 12.45
CA GLY A 342 20.39 33.28 13.12
C GLY A 342 21.05 34.64 13.43
N LEU A 343 22.35 34.79 13.20
CA LEU A 343 23.07 36.03 13.50
C LEU A 343 22.82 37.10 12.44
N GLN A 344 21.83 37.94 12.71
CA GLN A 344 21.56 39.16 11.96
C GLN A 344 22.43 40.34 12.43
N GLU A 345 22.44 41.44 11.65
CA GLU A 345 23.28 42.62 11.90
C GLU A 345 23.16 43.17 13.34
N ARG A 346 21.96 43.08 13.94
CA ARG A 346 21.70 43.48 15.34
C ARG A 346 22.49 42.66 16.37
N HIS A 347 22.62 41.35 16.15
CA HIS A 347 23.39 40.46 17.03
C HIS A 347 24.88 40.78 16.93
N TRP A 348 25.34 40.99 15.71
CA TRP A 348 26.72 41.36 15.48
C TRP A 348 27.09 42.73 16.06
N LYS A 349 26.17 43.71 16.07
CA LYS A 349 26.38 44.99 16.78
C LYS A 349 26.56 44.78 18.29
N LYS A 350 25.72 43.94 18.91
CA LYS A 350 25.89 43.56 20.33
C LYS A 350 27.23 42.83 20.58
N MET A 351 27.68 41.99 19.64
CA MET A 351 28.98 41.33 19.72
C MET A 351 30.15 42.31 19.56
N ASP A 352 30.06 43.28 18.63
CA ASP A 352 31.07 44.33 18.46
C ASP A 352 31.18 45.22 19.71
N GLU A 353 30.06 45.58 20.33
CA GLU A 353 30.00 46.32 21.60
C GLU A 353 30.63 45.52 22.75
N ALA A 354 30.35 44.22 22.83
CA ALA A 354 30.94 43.32 23.81
C ALA A 354 32.46 43.14 23.64
N LEU A 355 32.94 43.13 22.40
CA LEU A 355 34.36 42.93 22.07
C LEU A 355 35.16 44.24 22.05
N GLY A 356 34.50 45.39 21.96
CA GLY A 356 35.14 46.71 21.83
C GLY A 356 35.90 46.90 20.52
N VAL A 357 35.70 46.02 19.54
CA VAL A 357 36.35 46.02 18.22
C VAL A 357 35.29 45.77 17.17
N SER A 358 35.22 46.65 16.16
CA SER A 358 34.32 46.43 15.01
C SER A 358 34.99 45.46 14.05
N ILE A 359 34.41 44.26 13.95
CA ILE A 359 34.92 43.23 13.03
C ILE A 359 34.50 43.61 11.61
N LYS A 360 35.47 43.75 10.70
CA LYS A 360 35.16 43.91 9.27
C LYS A 360 34.64 42.60 8.73
N ARG A 361 33.33 42.54 8.50
CA ARG A 361 32.60 41.38 7.99
C ARG A 361 32.68 41.36 6.48
N THR A 362 33.80 40.88 5.95
CA THR A 362 33.96 40.60 4.53
C THR A 362 33.76 39.10 4.28
N PRO A 363 33.20 38.69 3.12
CA PRO A 363 33.08 37.27 2.77
C PRO A 363 34.43 36.54 2.59
N GLU A 364 35.55 37.21 2.85
CA GLU A 364 36.92 36.73 2.75
C GLU A 364 37.59 36.57 4.13
N THR A 365 36.96 37.01 5.23
CA THR A 365 37.58 36.94 6.56
C THR A 365 37.77 35.47 6.96
N SER A 366 39.00 35.08 7.29
CA SER A 366 39.34 33.71 7.67
C SER A 366 39.01 33.41 9.14
N PHE A 367 38.71 32.15 9.47
CA PHE A 367 38.50 31.74 10.88
C PHE A 367 39.74 32.00 11.76
N SER A 368 40.94 31.91 11.16
CA SER A 368 42.19 32.23 11.84
C SER A 368 42.25 33.69 12.32
N GLU A 369 41.81 34.66 11.50
CA GLU A 369 41.74 36.07 11.88
C GLU A 369 40.77 36.30 13.05
N ILE A 370 39.65 35.58 13.06
CA ILE A 370 38.65 35.63 14.13
C ILE A 370 39.23 35.15 15.47
N LEU A 371 40.00 34.05 15.46
CA LEU A 371 40.68 33.56 16.67
C LEU A 371 41.69 34.57 17.24
N HIS A 372 42.31 35.40 16.38
CA HIS A 372 43.27 36.42 16.81
C HIS A 372 42.63 37.61 17.55
N TYR A 373 41.33 37.87 17.36
CA TYR A 373 40.59 38.92 18.08
C TYR A 373 40.26 38.56 19.53
N GLY A 374 40.65 37.37 20.02
CA GLY A 374 40.56 37.04 21.44
C GLY A 374 39.16 36.68 21.93
N PHE A 375 38.33 36.13 21.03
CA PHE A 375 36.98 35.62 21.31
C PHE A 375 36.90 34.67 22.51
N HIS A 376 37.99 33.93 22.80
CA HIS A 376 38.08 33.04 23.96
C HIS A 376 37.81 33.74 25.31
N LYS A 377 38.10 35.04 25.44
CA LYS A 377 37.93 35.78 26.70
C LYS A 377 36.49 36.19 27.00
N TYR A 378 35.68 36.37 25.96
CA TYR A 378 34.30 36.84 26.06
C TYR A 378 33.27 35.76 25.69
N LEU A 379 33.71 34.51 25.60
CA LEU A 379 32.90 33.37 25.16
C LEU A 379 31.53 33.27 25.88
N PRO A 380 31.41 33.43 27.22
CA PRO A 380 30.10 33.32 27.89
C PRO A 380 29.10 34.38 27.40
N LEU A 381 29.55 35.61 27.22
CA LEU A 381 28.70 36.72 26.77
C LEU A 381 28.29 36.55 25.31
N LEU A 382 29.20 36.05 24.47
CA LEU A 382 28.89 35.77 23.07
C LEU A 382 27.95 34.57 22.92
N GLN A 383 28.07 33.56 23.80
CA GLN A 383 27.14 32.43 23.85
C GLN A 383 25.73 32.87 24.23
N GLU A 384 25.56 33.81 25.16
CA GLU A 384 24.24 34.39 25.48
C GLU A 384 23.60 35.07 24.26
N ILE A 385 24.38 35.88 23.51
CA ILE A 385 23.91 36.51 22.26
C ILE A 385 23.57 35.45 21.22
N ASN A 386 24.38 34.39 21.11
CA ASN A 386 24.15 33.30 20.17
C ASN A 386 22.87 32.51 20.49
N ILE A 387 22.61 32.25 21.77
CA ILE A 387 21.37 31.60 22.23
C ILE A 387 20.18 32.47 21.87
N ALA A 388 20.22 33.77 22.17
CA ALA A 388 19.17 34.70 21.79
C ALA A 388 18.93 34.70 20.27
N ALA A 389 20.00 34.81 19.47
CA ALA A 389 19.92 34.77 18.01
C ALA A 389 19.35 33.45 17.47
N THR A 390 19.68 32.32 18.09
CA THR A 390 19.14 31.00 17.71
C THR A 390 17.64 30.92 17.98
N GLN A 391 17.20 31.40 19.14
CA GLN A 391 15.78 31.40 19.51
C GLN A 391 14.99 32.39 18.64
N GLU A 392 15.53 33.58 18.39
CA GLU A 392 14.96 34.55 17.45
C GLU A 392 14.80 33.95 16.05
N TYR A 393 15.84 33.31 15.52
CA TYR A 393 15.80 32.68 14.21
C TYR A 393 14.80 31.53 14.14
N ALA A 394 14.67 30.73 15.21
CA ALA A 394 13.66 29.68 15.27
C ALA A 394 12.24 30.26 15.19
N LEU A 395 11.97 31.35 15.89
CA LEU A 395 10.68 32.05 15.82
C LEU A 395 10.43 32.65 14.42
N GLU A 396 11.44 33.28 13.83
CA GLU A 396 11.36 33.86 12.47
C GLU A 396 11.09 32.78 11.41
N GLN A 397 11.79 31.64 11.49
CA GLN A 397 11.55 30.49 10.62
C GLN A 397 10.15 29.91 10.82
N ASN A 398 9.66 29.82 12.06
CA ASN A 398 8.30 29.37 12.32
C ASN A 398 7.26 30.32 11.72
N LEU A 399 7.43 31.64 11.88
CA LEU A 399 6.55 32.64 11.25
C LEU A 399 6.57 32.54 9.73
N HIS A 400 7.76 32.40 9.14
CA HIS A 400 7.92 32.28 7.69
C HIS A 400 7.27 31.01 7.14
N LYS A 401 7.49 29.87 7.80
CA LYS A 401 6.82 28.61 7.45
C LYS A 401 5.31 28.74 7.53
N MET A 402 4.77 29.31 8.61
CA MET A 402 3.34 29.57 8.74
C MET A 402 2.82 30.42 7.56
N LYS A 403 3.45 31.56 7.27
CA LYS A 403 3.07 32.41 6.13
C LYS A 403 3.13 31.67 4.78
N GLN A 404 4.10 30.78 4.59
CA GLN A 404 4.23 29.97 3.38
C GLN A 404 3.14 28.90 3.25
N GLU A 405 2.77 28.24 4.34
CA GLU A 405 1.71 27.22 4.34
C GLU A 405 0.36 27.83 3.92
N TRP A 406 0.05 29.05 4.39
CA TRP A 406 -1.16 29.80 4.00
C TRP A 406 -1.22 30.20 2.51
N ASN A 407 -0.08 30.24 1.80
CA ASN A 407 -0.08 30.58 0.37
C ASN A 407 -0.73 29.50 -0.49
N ASN A 408 -0.77 28.25 -0.03
CA ASN A 408 -1.27 27.10 -0.79
C ASN A 408 -2.68 26.67 -0.34
N ILE A 409 -3.38 27.49 0.43
CA ILE A 409 -4.73 27.20 0.92
C ILE A 409 -5.75 27.86 0.01
N PHE A 410 -6.62 27.03 -0.54
CA PHE A 410 -7.66 27.43 -1.49
C PHE A 410 -9.03 27.14 -0.89
N ILE A 411 -9.93 28.11 -1.02
CA ILE A 411 -11.33 27.93 -0.65
C ILE A 411 -12.00 27.05 -1.70
N GLN A 412 -12.67 26.01 -1.22
CA GLN A 412 -13.44 25.12 -2.07
C GLN A 412 -14.85 25.69 -2.22
N HIS A 413 -15.41 25.52 -3.42
CA HIS A 413 -16.78 25.90 -3.72
C HIS A 413 -17.49 24.76 -4.44
N GLU A 414 -18.77 24.61 -4.17
CA GLU A 414 -19.64 23.64 -4.82
C GLU A 414 -20.89 24.35 -5.35
N VAL A 415 -21.34 23.97 -6.55
CA VAL A 415 -22.57 24.51 -7.12
C VAL A 415 -23.76 23.80 -6.49
N CYS A 416 -24.61 24.54 -5.80
CA CYS A 416 -25.83 23.98 -5.22
C CYS A 416 -26.78 23.52 -6.34
N PRO A 417 -27.25 22.25 -6.35
CA PRO A 417 -28.11 21.72 -7.41
C PRO A 417 -29.48 22.41 -7.54
N GLU A 418 -29.97 22.98 -6.43
CA GLU A 418 -31.31 23.57 -6.34
C GLU A 418 -31.33 25.02 -6.84
N THR A 419 -30.24 25.76 -6.62
CA THR A 419 -30.17 27.21 -6.89
C THR A 419 -29.22 27.56 -8.04
N TYR A 420 -28.41 26.60 -8.50
CA TYR A 420 -27.32 26.79 -9.48
C TYR A 420 -26.26 27.83 -9.08
N VAL A 421 -26.23 28.24 -7.80
CA VAL A 421 -25.26 29.19 -7.24
C VAL A 421 -24.16 28.42 -6.50
N SER A 422 -22.92 28.86 -6.66
CA SER A 422 -21.77 28.32 -5.92
C SER A 422 -21.82 28.76 -4.46
N ILE A 423 -21.63 27.81 -3.54
CA ILE A 423 -21.50 28.04 -2.10
C ILE A 423 -20.13 27.58 -1.61
N LEU A 424 -19.66 28.12 -0.49
CA LEU A 424 -18.41 27.67 0.12
C LEU A 424 -18.58 26.30 0.79
N THR A 425 -17.61 25.42 0.59
CA THR A 425 -17.54 24.08 1.19
C THR A 425 -16.13 23.80 1.71
N GLY A 426 -15.96 22.80 2.58
CA GLY A 426 -14.64 22.39 3.07
C GLY A 426 -13.90 23.41 3.93
N ILE A 427 -14.63 24.29 4.65
CA ILE A 427 -14.04 25.34 5.50
C ILE A 427 -13.58 24.80 6.87
N ASP A 428 -14.08 23.63 7.29
CA ASP A 428 -13.77 23.05 8.60
C ASP A 428 -12.25 22.87 8.83
N ASP A 429 -11.54 22.36 7.82
CA ASP A 429 -10.08 22.17 7.89
C ASP A 429 -9.33 23.51 7.99
N ILE A 430 -9.87 24.56 7.36
CA ILE A 430 -9.31 25.91 7.39
C ILE A 430 -9.51 26.51 8.79
N GLN A 431 -10.69 26.34 9.41
CA GLN A 431 -10.96 26.80 10.78
C GLN A 431 -10.06 26.09 11.80
N VAL A 432 -9.90 24.77 11.71
CA VAL A 432 -9.00 24.01 12.59
C VAL A 432 -7.55 24.50 12.44
N MET A 433 -7.12 24.79 11.20
CA MET A 433 -5.79 25.35 10.97
C MET A 433 -5.63 26.77 11.54
N LEU A 434 -6.65 27.63 11.41
CA LEU A 434 -6.63 28.97 12.01
C LEU A 434 -6.46 28.90 13.53
N ASP A 435 -7.22 28.06 14.21
CA ASP A 435 -7.17 27.92 15.67
C ASP A 435 -5.78 27.45 16.16
N ASP A 436 -5.19 26.45 15.51
CA ASP A 436 -3.84 25.97 15.84
C ASP A 436 -2.79 27.07 15.60
N TYR A 437 -2.90 27.81 14.51
CA TYR A 437 -1.93 28.86 14.17
C TYR A 437 -2.05 30.08 15.07
N LEU A 438 -3.27 30.47 15.47
CA LEU A 438 -3.49 31.51 16.48
C LEU A 438 -2.87 31.11 17.82
N LEU A 439 -3.03 29.86 18.25
CA LEU A 439 -2.39 29.34 19.48
C LEU A 439 -0.86 29.37 19.38
N ARG A 440 -0.29 29.02 18.23
CA ARG A 440 1.16 29.08 17.99
C ARG A 440 1.67 30.51 18.04
N ILE A 441 0.97 31.47 17.44
CA ILE A 441 1.32 32.89 17.48
C ILE A 441 1.28 33.42 18.91
N GLN A 442 0.26 33.08 19.69
CA GLN A 442 0.18 33.46 21.11
C GLN A 442 1.35 32.89 21.92
N THR A 443 1.75 31.64 21.63
CA THR A 443 2.93 31.03 22.23
C THR A 443 4.22 31.77 21.84
N MET A 444 4.33 32.20 20.58
CA MET A 444 5.46 33.01 20.09
C MET A 444 5.52 34.38 20.78
N ARG A 445 4.37 35.06 20.97
CA ARG A 445 4.29 36.33 21.71
C ARG A 445 4.71 36.19 23.18
N GLY A 446 4.46 35.03 23.78
CA GLY A 446 4.93 34.71 25.14
C GLY A 446 6.44 34.51 25.26
N SER A 447 7.18 34.42 24.14
CA SER A 447 8.62 34.21 24.15
C SER A 447 9.39 35.50 24.49
N PRO A 448 10.38 35.46 25.40
CA PRO A 448 11.20 36.63 25.73
C PRO A 448 12.10 37.09 24.55
N PHE A 449 12.22 36.28 23.50
CA PHE A 449 13.04 36.57 22.32
C PHE A 449 12.23 37.17 21.15
N ILE A 450 10.97 37.55 21.37
CA ILE A 450 10.10 38.02 20.28
C ILE A 450 10.44 39.44 19.79
N GLY A 451 11.11 40.26 20.59
CA GLY A 451 11.13 41.72 20.40
C GLY A 451 11.53 42.24 19.00
N ALA A 452 12.40 41.55 18.27
CA ALA A 452 12.79 41.97 16.92
C ALA A 452 11.73 41.69 15.83
N ILE A 453 10.88 40.68 16.04
CA ILE A 453 9.83 40.22 15.11
C ILE A 453 8.42 40.48 15.64
N GLU A 454 8.29 41.13 16.79
CA GLU A 454 7.01 41.37 17.48
C GLU A 454 6.01 42.09 16.58
N ALA A 455 6.44 43.13 15.88
CA ALA A 455 5.59 43.87 14.94
C ALA A 455 5.10 42.99 13.76
N ASP A 456 5.96 42.11 13.24
CA ASP A 456 5.61 41.20 12.13
C ASP A 456 4.68 40.06 12.57
N VAL A 457 4.79 39.64 13.83
CA VAL A 457 3.91 38.64 14.45
C VAL A 457 2.56 39.26 14.77
N GLU A 458 2.53 40.47 15.33
CA GLU A 458 1.29 41.20 15.63
C GLU A 458 0.51 41.49 14.34
N SER A 459 1.18 41.99 13.28
CA SER A 459 0.50 42.22 12.00
C SER A 459 -0.04 40.93 11.38
N TRP A 460 0.58 39.78 11.67
CA TRP A 460 0.14 38.48 11.16
C TRP A 460 -1.02 37.92 11.99
N GLU A 461 -0.97 38.11 13.31
CA GLU A 461 -2.07 37.79 14.22
C GLU A 461 -3.34 38.54 13.82
N ASP A 462 -3.25 39.86 13.62
CA ASP A 462 -4.37 40.69 13.20
C ASP A 462 -4.99 40.20 11.89
N LYS A 463 -4.15 39.75 10.94
CA LYS A 463 -4.62 39.16 9.68
C LYS A 463 -5.35 37.83 9.88
N LEU A 464 -4.87 36.96 10.77
CA LEU A 464 -5.53 35.68 11.05
C LEU A 464 -6.84 35.87 11.82
N ILE A 465 -6.91 36.81 12.75
CA ILE A 465 -8.15 37.17 13.47
C ILE A 465 -9.17 37.74 12.47
N LEU A 466 -8.75 38.67 11.61
CA LEU A 466 -9.62 39.21 10.56
C LEU A 466 -10.15 38.11 9.62
N MET A 467 -9.30 37.14 9.28
CA MET A 467 -9.69 35.98 8.50
C MET A 467 -10.77 35.15 9.20
N GLN A 468 -10.57 34.81 10.48
CA GLN A 468 -11.52 34.05 11.28
C GLN A 468 -12.88 34.76 11.35
N ASP A 469 -12.88 36.05 11.67
CA ASP A 469 -14.10 36.85 11.74
C ASP A 469 -14.87 36.90 10.41
N ILE A 470 -14.16 37.04 9.28
CA ILE A 470 -14.76 37.07 7.94
C ILE A 470 -15.37 35.71 7.60
N LEU A 471 -14.66 34.60 7.84
CA LEU A 471 -15.17 33.26 7.56
C LEU A 471 -16.43 32.95 8.38
N ASP A 472 -16.43 33.30 9.67
CA ASP A 472 -17.58 33.06 10.56
C ASP A 472 -18.81 33.85 10.11
N LEU A 473 -18.64 35.13 9.76
CA LEU A 473 -19.73 35.96 9.23
C LEU A 473 -20.20 35.47 7.86
N TRP A 474 -19.28 35.03 7.00
CA TRP A 474 -19.62 34.51 5.68
C TRP A 474 -20.47 33.25 5.82
N LEU A 475 -20.09 32.30 6.69
CA LEU A 475 -20.85 31.09 6.95
C LEU A 475 -22.25 31.39 7.53
N GLN A 476 -22.35 32.38 8.42
CA GLN A 476 -23.65 32.84 8.95
C GLN A 476 -24.56 33.41 7.84
N VAL A 477 -24.00 34.26 6.98
CA VAL A 477 -24.69 34.83 5.82
C VAL A 477 -25.11 33.70 4.86
N GLN A 478 -24.22 32.75 4.55
CA GLN A 478 -24.50 31.61 3.68
C GLN A 478 -25.67 30.78 4.21
N SER A 479 -25.65 30.44 5.50
CA SER A 479 -26.70 29.62 6.13
C SER A 479 -28.07 30.31 6.06
N THR A 480 -28.12 31.61 6.37
CA THR A 480 -29.38 32.38 6.35
C THR A 480 -29.83 32.63 4.91
N TRP A 481 -28.92 32.90 3.99
CA TRP A 481 -29.20 33.09 2.57
C TRP A 481 -29.77 31.81 1.93
N LEU A 482 -29.17 30.64 2.19
CA LEU A 482 -29.67 29.35 1.71
C LEU A 482 -31.09 29.02 2.20
N TYR A 483 -31.46 29.48 3.40
CA TYR A 483 -32.82 29.33 3.91
C TYR A 483 -33.82 30.27 3.22
N LEU A 484 -33.40 31.51 2.92
CA LEU A 484 -34.28 32.54 2.37
C LEU A 484 -34.37 32.51 0.84
N GLU A 485 -33.35 32.03 0.13
CA GLU A 485 -33.31 32.01 -1.34
C GLU A 485 -34.50 31.26 -1.95
N PRO A 486 -34.83 30.01 -1.55
CA PRO A 486 -35.94 29.29 -2.18
C PRO A 486 -37.29 29.96 -1.89
N LEU A 487 -37.41 30.66 -0.77
CA LEU A 487 -38.62 31.34 -0.33
C LEU A 487 -38.88 32.61 -1.15
N PHE A 488 -37.84 33.44 -1.33
CA PHE A 488 -37.95 34.70 -2.08
C PHE A 488 -37.79 34.52 -3.59
N SER A 489 -37.47 33.32 -4.06
CA SER A 489 -37.59 32.92 -5.48
C SER A 489 -39.06 32.68 -5.91
N SER A 490 -40.00 32.52 -4.97
CA SER A 490 -41.43 32.38 -5.29
C SER A 490 -42.11 33.73 -5.54
N GLU A 491 -42.69 33.91 -6.74
CA GLU A 491 -43.43 35.13 -7.11
C GLU A 491 -44.56 35.49 -6.13
N ASP A 492 -45.18 34.49 -5.50
CA ASP A 492 -46.32 34.72 -4.61
C ASP A 492 -45.87 35.33 -3.27
N ILE A 493 -44.74 34.88 -2.71
CA ILE A 493 -44.13 35.49 -1.52
C ILE A 493 -43.62 36.89 -1.86
N MET A 494 -43.00 37.06 -3.03
CA MET A 494 -42.51 38.37 -3.47
C MET A 494 -43.61 39.43 -3.56
N ARG A 495 -44.80 39.05 -4.04
CA ARG A 495 -45.96 39.95 -4.11
C ARG A 495 -46.55 40.28 -2.74
N GLN A 496 -46.44 39.36 -1.79
CA GLN A 496 -47.01 39.52 -0.44
C GLN A 496 -46.08 40.32 0.49
N MET A 497 -44.76 40.25 0.28
CA MET A 497 -43.73 40.91 1.09
C MET A 497 -42.74 41.70 0.21
N PRO A 498 -43.18 42.81 -0.43
CA PRO A 498 -42.36 43.51 -1.43
C PRO A 498 -41.13 44.22 -0.83
N GLU A 499 -41.24 44.78 0.38
CA GLU A 499 -40.11 45.48 1.03
C GLU A 499 -38.99 44.51 1.41
N GLU A 500 -39.33 43.36 1.99
CA GLU A 500 -38.37 42.31 2.34
C GLU A 500 -37.76 41.65 1.10
N SER A 501 -38.54 41.52 0.02
CA SER A 501 -38.07 40.97 -1.26
C SER A 501 -37.05 41.88 -1.95
N GLU A 502 -37.27 43.20 -1.93
CA GLU A 502 -36.30 44.17 -2.45
C GLU A 502 -34.98 44.11 -1.68
N ARG A 503 -35.06 44.10 -0.34
CA ARG A 503 -33.87 43.95 0.52
C ARG A 503 -33.14 42.63 0.27
N PHE A 504 -33.87 41.52 0.09
CA PHE A 504 -33.26 40.24 -0.24
C PHE A 504 -32.56 40.26 -1.61
N SER A 505 -33.15 40.91 -2.61
CA SER A 505 -32.55 41.07 -3.95
C SER A 505 -31.22 41.82 -3.89
N ASP A 506 -31.13 42.86 -3.07
CA ASP A 506 -29.90 43.62 -2.89
C ASP A 506 -28.81 42.79 -2.20
N VAL A 507 -29.16 42.05 -1.14
CA VAL A 507 -28.22 41.10 -0.51
C VAL A 507 -27.80 40.00 -1.49
N ASN A 508 -28.70 39.51 -2.32
CA ASN A 508 -28.41 38.47 -3.30
C ASN A 508 -27.41 38.93 -4.37
N LYS A 509 -27.49 40.19 -4.82
CA LYS A 509 -26.49 40.77 -5.74
C LYS A 509 -25.12 40.81 -5.09
N VAL A 510 -25.04 41.33 -3.86
CA VAL A 510 -23.78 41.43 -3.11
C VAL A 510 -23.18 40.04 -2.83
N TRP A 511 -24.02 39.06 -2.48
CA TRP A 511 -23.60 37.67 -2.30
C TRP A 511 -22.99 37.08 -3.57
N ASN A 512 -23.64 37.28 -4.72
CA ASN A 512 -23.13 36.80 -6.01
C ASN A 512 -21.83 37.49 -6.41
N ASP A 513 -21.68 38.80 -6.18
CA ASP A 513 -20.44 39.53 -6.46
C ASP A 513 -19.27 38.99 -5.62
N ILE A 514 -19.51 38.74 -4.32
CA ILE A 514 -18.53 38.15 -3.40
C ILE A 514 -18.15 36.73 -3.84
N MET A 515 -19.12 35.89 -4.18
CA MET A 515 -18.89 34.53 -4.64
C MET A 515 -18.15 34.48 -5.98
N GLU A 516 -18.49 35.37 -6.93
CA GLU A 516 -17.78 35.46 -8.21
C GLU A 516 -16.31 35.84 -8.02
N TYR A 517 -16.03 36.78 -7.10
CA TYR A 517 -14.66 37.13 -6.74
C TYR A 517 -13.90 35.95 -6.11
N ALA A 518 -14.53 35.24 -5.17
CA ALA A 518 -13.94 34.07 -4.50
C ALA A 518 -13.64 32.92 -5.46
N ILE A 519 -14.49 32.71 -6.47
CA ILE A 519 -14.28 31.68 -7.51
C ILE A 519 -13.11 32.06 -8.41
N LYS A 520 -13.00 33.34 -8.80
CA LYS A 520 -11.90 33.83 -9.65
C LYS A 520 -10.54 33.77 -8.94
N ASN A 521 -10.52 34.06 -7.65
CA ASN A 521 -9.32 34.08 -6.81
C ASN A 521 -9.50 33.12 -5.63
N PRO A 522 -9.32 31.80 -5.81
CA PRO A 522 -9.63 30.82 -4.77
C PRO A 522 -8.67 30.84 -3.58
N GLN A 523 -7.54 31.54 -3.68
CA GLN A 523 -6.55 31.61 -2.60
C GLN A 523 -7.12 32.42 -1.42
N ILE A 524 -7.19 31.81 -0.23
CA ILE A 524 -7.87 32.39 0.92
C ILE A 524 -7.36 33.79 1.30
N LEU A 525 -6.04 33.98 1.28
CA LEU A 525 -5.42 35.27 1.60
C LEU A 525 -5.85 36.39 0.64
N GLN A 526 -6.11 36.07 -0.63
CA GLN A 526 -6.60 37.07 -1.61
C GLN A 526 -8.10 37.33 -1.48
N VAL A 527 -8.87 36.32 -1.05
CA VAL A 527 -10.31 36.43 -0.83
C VAL A 527 -10.61 37.39 0.32
N ILE A 528 -9.84 37.32 1.39
CA ILE A 528 -10.00 38.16 2.58
C ILE A 528 -9.58 39.60 2.34
N GLU A 529 -8.68 39.83 1.38
CA GLU A 529 -8.27 41.17 0.94
C GLU A 529 -9.33 41.86 0.05
N TYR A 530 -10.51 41.25 -0.16
CA TYR A 530 -11.62 41.90 -0.83
C TYR A 530 -12.00 43.22 -0.12
N PRO A 531 -12.16 44.34 -0.85
CA PRO A 531 -12.41 45.64 -0.24
C PRO A 531 -13.66 45.65 0.64
N ASP A 532 -13.48 46.04 1.90
CA ASP A 532 -14.56 46.19 2.88
C ASP A 532 -15.43 44.92 3.07
N MET A 533 -14.84 43.73 2.87
CA MET A 533 -15.52 42.43 3.02
C MET A 533 -16.24 42.31 4.37
N MET A 534 -15.53 42.64 5.45
CA MET A 534 -16.02 42.53 6.82
C MET A 534 -17.30 43.35 7.07
N ASN A 535 -17.31 44.63 6.66
CA ASN A 535 -18.49 45.47 6.85
C ASN A 535 -19.62 45.09 5.89
N THR A 536 -19.28 44.67 4.68
CA THR A 536 -20.25 44.17 3.69
C THR A 536 -21.00 42.96 4.22
N LEU A 537 -20.28 41.94 4.72
CA LEU A 537 -20.88 40.74 5.32
C LEU A 537 -21.69 41.07 6.58
N LYS A 538 -21.23 42.00 7.43
CA LYS A 538 -22.02 42.47 8.59
C LYS A 538 -23.34 43.11 8.17
N ASN A 539 -23.32 43.96 7.14
CA ASN A 539 -24.52 44.60 6.61
C ASN A 539 -25.47 43.58 5.98
N CYS A 540 -24.95 42.61 5.22
CA CYS A 540 -25.73 41.50 4.68
C CYS A 540 -26.40 40.71 5.81
N ASN A 541 -25.66 40.33 6.84
CA ASN A 541 -26.18 39.57 7.97
C ASN A 541 -27.29 40.33 8.72
N ALA A 542 -27.07 41.61 9.01
CA ALA A 542 -28.07 42.47 9.65
C ALA A 542 -29.35 42.60 8.81
N THR A 543 -29.20 42.72 7.49
CA THR A 543 -30.33 42.79 6.55
C THR A 543 -31.09 41.47 6.50
N LEU A 544 -30.38 40.33 6.43
CA LEU A 544 -30.98 38.99 6.43
C LEU A 544 -31.73 38.67 7.72
N GLU A 545 -31.20 39.04 8.88
CA GLU A 545 -31.90 38.90 10.16
C GLU A 545 -33.15 39.80 10.22
N GLY A 546 -33.08 41.01 9.65
CA GLY A 546 -34.25 41.87 9.46
C GLY A 546 -35.33 41.22 8.58
N ILE A 547 -34.94 40.60 7.47
CA ILE A 547 -35.86 39.87 6.56
C ILE A 547 -36.48 38.68 7.28
N LYS A 548 -35.68 37.87 7.98
CA LYS A 548 -36.15 36.72 8.76
C LYS A 548 -37.14 37.12 9.85
N LYS A 549 -36.91 38.25 10.51
CA LYS A 549 -37.87 38.82 11.47
C LYS A 549 -39.18 39.22 10.79
N GLY A 550 -39.11 39.93 9.66
CA GLY A 550 -40.28 40.31 8.86
C GLY A 550 -41.08 39.08 8.40
N LEU A 551 -40.39 38.02 7.98
CA LEU A 551 -41.01 36.75 7.57
C LEU A 551 -41.76 36.09 8.74
N ASN A 552 -41.17 36.06 9.93
CA ASN A 552 -41.84 35.52 11.12
C ASN A 552 -43.07 36.35 11.51
N GLU A 553 -42.99 37.68 11.47
CA GLU A 553 -44.14 38.55 11.73
C GLU A 553 -45.26 38.35 10.69
N TYR A 554 -44.89 38.11 9.43
CA TYR A 554 -45.83 37.77 8.37
C TYR A 554 -46.55 36.43 8.64
N LEU A 555 -45.80 35.39 8.99
CA LEU A 555 -46.36 34.06 9.31
C LEU A 555 -47.28 34.10 10.53
N GLU A 556 -46.94 34.86 11.57
CA GLU A 556 -47.80 35.05 12.74
C GLU A 556 -49.12 35.75 12.38
N LYS A 557 -49.08 36.77 11.51
CA LYS A 557 -50.31 37.40 10.99
C LYS A 557 -51.19 36.38 10.26
N LYS A 558 -50.60 35.45 9.49
CA LYS A 558 -51.35 34.38 8.82
C LYS A 558 -51.94 33.37 9.79
N ARG A 559 -51.21 32.99 10.84
CA ARG A 559 -51.71 32.12 11.92
C ARG A 559 -52.90 32.72 12.68
N LEU A 560 -52.94 34.05 12.83
CA LEU A 560 -54.08 34.73 13.45
C LEU A 560 -55.33 34.74 12.55
N VAL A 561 -55.17 34.71 11.23
CA VAL A 561 -56.29 34.62 10.27
C VAL A 561 -56.89 33.21 10.28
N PHE A 562 -56.03 32.18 10.30
CA PHE A 562 -56.47 30.78 10.37
C PHE A 562 -55.73 30.02 11.50
N PRO A 563 -56.35 29.88 12.69
CA PRO A 563 -55.70 29.31 13.88
C PRO A 563 -55.14 27.90 13.71
N ARG A 564 -55.65 27.09 12.76
CA ARG A 564 -55.13 25.73 12.55
C ARG A 564 -53.69 25.73 11.99
N PHE A 565 -53.19 26.85 11.48
CA PHE A 565 -51.78 27.00 11.09
C PHE A 565 -50.80 26.98 12.28
N PHE A 566 -51.27 27.10 13.53
CA PHE A 566 -50.41 26.88 14.70
C PHE A 566 -49.93 25.43 14.82
N PHE A 567 -50.60 24.47 14.18
CA PHE A 567 -50.19 23.06 14.15
C PHE A 567 -49.11 22.74 13.11
N LEU A 568 -48.71 23.73 12.31
CA LEU A 568 -47.70 23.58 11.25
C LEU A 568 -46.40 24.30 11.63
N SER A 569 -45.27 23.69 11.28
CA SER A 569 -43.97 24.35 11.40
C SER A 569 -43.86 25.56 10.45
N ASN A 570 -42.95 26.50 10.72
CA ASN A 570 -42.77 27.67 9.85
C ASN A 570 -42.42 27.26 8.41
N ARG A 571 -41.65 26.18 8.23
CA ARG A 571 -41.30 25.65 6.90
C ARG A 571 -42.51 25.10 6.16
N GLU A 572 -43.32 24.25 6.82
CA GLU A 572 -44.56 23.71 6.22
C GLU A 572 -45.56 24.82 5.89
N LEU A 573 -45.68 25.83 6.75
CA LEU A 573 -46.55 26.98 6.48
C LEU A 573 -46.06 27.80 5.27
N LEU A 574 -44.74 27.99 5.13
CA LEU A 574 -44.16 28.65 3.97
C LEU A 574 -44.32 27.84 2.69
N GLU A 575 -44.15 26.52 2.74
CA GLU A 575 -44.41 25.62 1.61
C GLU A 575 -45.85 25.80 1.10
N ILE A 576 -46.85 25.79 2.00
CA ILE A 576 -48.27 26.03 1.66
C ILE A 576 -48.50 27.42 1.04
N LEU A 577 -47.87 28.45 1.58
CA LEU A 577 -48.04 29.83 1.10
C LEU A 577 -47.32 30.07 -0.24
N SER A 578 -46.17 29.43 -0.45
CA SER A 578 -45.33 29.56 -1.65
C SER A 578 -45.93 28.88 -2.88
N GLU A 579 -46.74 27.83 -2.68
CA GLU A 579 -47.38 27.04 -3.74
C GLU A 579 -48.91 27.13 -3.66
N SER A 580 -49.43 28.31 -3.32
CA SER A 580 -50.86 28.61 -3.16
C SER A 580 -51.75 28.22 -4.36
N LYS A 581 -51.16 27.98 -5.53
CA LYS A 581 -51.82 27.59 -6.79
C LYS A 581 -51.82 26.07 -7.05
N ASN A 582 -50.98 25.29 -6.38
CA ASN A 582 -50.83 23.85 -6.61
C ASN A 582 -51.52 23.04 -5.52
N PHE A 583 -52.82 22.79 -5.71
CA PHE A 583 -53.69 22.17 -4.71
C PHE A 583 -53.26 20.75 -4.29
N SER A 584 -52.66 19.96 -5.20
CA SER A 584 -52.17 18.62 -4.89
C SER A 584 -51.01 18.62 -3.90
N LYS A 585 -50.21 19.69 -3.87
CA LYS A 585 -49.12 19.83 -2.89
C LYS A 585 -49.63 20.37 -1.56
N VAL A 586 -50.63 21.26 -1.55
CA VAL A 586 -51.29 21.67 -0.31
C VAL A 586 -51.96 20.47 0.40
N GLN A 587 -52.41 19.48 -0.36
CA GLN A 587 -53.00 18.25 0.17
C GLN A 587 -52.06 17.46 1.10
N SER A 588 -50.75 17.41 0.81
CA SER A 588 -49.78 16.72 1.70
C SER A 588 -49.58 17.42 3.05
N HIS A 589 -50.01 18.68 3.17
CA HIS A 589 -49.90 19.49 4.38
C HIS A 589 -51.23 19.68 5.12
N LEU A 590 -52.29 18.93 4.76
CA LEU A 590 -53.60 18.93 5.46
C LEU A 590 -53.56 18.30 6.86
N LYS A 591 -52.38 18.05 7.43
CA LYS A 591 -52.18 17.59 8.82
C LYS A 591 -52.78 18.55 9.86
N CYS A 592 -53.13 19.78 9.47
CA CYS A 592 -53.86 20.74 10.31
C CYS A 592 -55.31 20.32 10.62
N PHE A 593 -55.84 19.31 9.92
CA PHE A 593 -57.14 18.69 10.22
C PHE A 593 -56.94 17.28 10.78
N GLU A 594 -57.43 17.05 11.99
CA GLU A 594 -57.41 15.73 12.61
C GLU A 594 -58.40 14.80 11.89
N GLY A 595 -57.88 13.68 11.37
CA GLY A 595 -58.69 12.64 10.76
C GLY A 595 -58.92 12.77 9.25
N ILE A 596 -58.45 13.84 8.60
CA ILE A 596 -58.48 14.00 7.13
C ILE A 596 -57.16 13.54 6.54
N SER A 597 -57.23 12.64 5.56
CA SER A 597 -56.06 12.13 4.81
C SER A 597 -55.94 12.84 3.45
N SER A 598 -57.07 12.97 2.76
CA SER A 598 -57.11 13.45 1.38
C SER A 598 -58.46 14.06 1.07
N LEU A 599 -58.50 14.88 0.01
CA LEU A 599 -59.71 15.46 -0.53
C LEU A 599 -59.97 14.86 -1.91
N GLU A 600 -61.22 14.50 -2.19
CA GLU A 600 -61.66 14.04 -3.51
C GLU A 600 -62.00 15.27 -4.35
N MET A 601 -61.28 15.44 -5.46
CA MET A 601 -61.40 16.58 -6.36
C MET A 601 -61.93 16.15 -7.73
N THR A 602 -62.72 17.02 -8.36
CA THR A 602 -63.21 16.85 -9.73
C THR A 602 -62.13 17.24 -10.75
N ASP A 603 -62.33 16.91 -12.03
CA ASP A 603 -61.48 17.37 -13.15
C ASP A 603 -61.32 18.92 -13.22
N ASN A 604 -62.27 19.67 -12.64
CA ASN A 604 -62.23 21.13 -12.51
C ASN A 604 -61.53 21.63 -11.21
N PHE A 605 -60.90 20.74 -10.43
CA PHE A 605 -60.30 21.02 -9.12
C PHE A 605 -61.28 21.47 -8.02
N ASP A 606 -62.58 21.20 -8.17
CA ASP A 606 -63.57 21.42 -7.11
C ASP A 606 -63.57 20.26 -6.11
N ILE A 607 -63.58 20.58 -4.82
CA ILE A 607 -63.56 19.61 -3.71
C ILE A 607 -64.98 19.11 -3.45
N ILE A 608 -65.20 17.81 -3.60
CA ILE A 608 -66.53 17.16 -3.44
C ILE A 608 -66.61 16.37 -2.14
N SER A 609 -65.58 15.60 -1.80
CA SER A 609 -65.64 14.70 -0.63
C SER A 609 -64.37 14.78 0.20
N ILE A 610 -64.51 14.52 1.50
CA ILE A 610 -63.40 14.39 2.44
C ILE A 610 -63.12 12.90 2.65
N ILE A 611 -61.85 12.50 2.57
CA ILE A 611 -61.41 11.13 2.80
C ILE A 611 -60.64 11.07 4.13
N SER A 612 -61.10 10.19 5.01
CA SER A 612 -60.49 9.96 6.31
C SER A 612 -59.21 9.12 6.21
N ASN A 613 -58.35 9.20 7.23
CA ASN A 613 -57.20 8.29 7.41
C ASN A 613 -57.59 6.80 7.40
N LYS A 614 -58.87 6.48 7.70
CA LYS A 614 -59.41 5.12 7.70
C LYS A 614 -60.10 4.73 6.37
N GLY A 615 -60.02 5.58 5.34
CA GLY A 615 -60.63 5.34 4.02
C GLY A 615 -62.14 5.63 3.95
N GLU A 616 -62.71 6.23 5.00
CA GLU A 616 -64.11 6.66 5.02
C GLU A 616 -64.29 7.93 4.17
N ILE A 617 -65.29 7.94 3.30
CA ILE A 617 -65.57 9.05 2.37
C ILE A 617 -66.82 9.78 2.83
N VAL A 618 -66.69 11.07 3.10
CA VAL A 618 -67.79 11.96 3.52
C VAL A 618 -68.05 12.98 2.41
N PRO A 619 -69.19 12.92 1.71
CA PRO A 619 -69.53 13.89 0.67
C PRO A 619 -69.90 15.24 1.31
N LEU A 620 -69.43 16.32 0.71
CA LEU A 620 -69.75 17.69 1.13
C LEU A 620 -71.11 18.12 0.57
N ASN A 621 -71.82 18.96 1.34
CA ASN A 621 -73.13 19.50 0.98
C ASN A 621 -73.04 20.50 -0.20
N SER A 622 -71.95 21.27 -0.24
CA SER A 622 -71.63 22.19 -1.32
C SER A 622 -70.20 21.95 -1.80
N ALA A 623 -70.03 21.80 -3.11
CA ALA A 623 -68.71 21.73 -3.72
C ALA A 623 -67.97 23.06 -3.48
N ILE A 624 -66.73 22.96 -3.01
CA ILE A 624 -65.88 24.14 -2.77
C ILE A 624 -64.95 24.28 -3.96
N SER A 625 -64.97 25.45 -4.61
CA SER A 625 -64.04 25.76 -5.69
C SER A 625 -62.86 26.59 -5.17
N PRO A 626 -61.65 26.01 -5.05
CA PRO A 626 -60.46 26.76 -4.63
C PRO A 626 -60.08 27.88 -5.62
N ALA A 627 -60.53 27.80 -6.88
CA ALA A 627 -60.30 28.81 -7.90
C ALA A 627 -61.02 30.14 -7.58
N GLU A 628 -62.19 30.08 -6.93
CA GLU A 628 -62.96 31.26 -6.51
C GLU A 628 -62.26 32.03 -5.36
N ALA A 629 -61.39 31.34 -4.60
CA ALA A 629 -60.62 31.93 -3.51
C ALA A 629 -59.40 32.76 -3.99
N LYS A 630 -59.16 32.87 -5.31
CA LYS A 630 -58.10 33.69 -5.93
C LYS A 630 -56.70 33.46 -5.34
N GLY A 631 -56.37 32.22 -4.97
CA GLY A 631 -55.05 31.85 -4.44
C GLY A 631 -54.82 32.22 -2.96
N ILE A 632 -55.85 32.65 -2.23
CA ILE A 632 -55.77 32.85 -0.78
C ILE A 632 -56.13 31.53 -0.09
N VAL A 633 -55.12 30.84 0.44
CA VAL A 633 -55.28 29.48 0.98
C VAL A 633 -56.18 29.46 2.21
N GLU A 634 -56.11 30.50 3.04
CA GLU A 634 -56.87 30.60 4.29
C GLU A 634 -58.38 30.57 4.04
N ARG A 635 -58.84 31.24 2.99
CA ARG A 635 -60.27 31.40 2.71
C ARG A 635 -60.95 30.11 2.31
N TRP A 636 -60.31 29.28 1.49
CA TRP A 636 -60.93 28.02 1.08
C TRP A 636 -60.77 26.95 2.16
N LEU A 637 -59.73 27.02 3.00
CA LEU A 637 -59.60 26.16 4.20
C LEU A 637 -60.66 26.49 5.25
N ASP A 638 -60.98 27.78 5.47
CA ASP A 638 -62.11 28.19 6.32
C ASP A 638 -63.45 27.66 5.76
N GLN A 639 -63.67 27.79 4.45
CA GLN A 639 -64.86 27.24 3.79
C GLN A 639 -64.95 25.71 3.90
N LEU A 640 -63.81 25.02 3.84
CA LEU A 640 -63.74 23.58 4.04
C LEU A 640 -64.14 23.19 5.47
N GLU A 641 -63.69 23.94 6.47
CA GLU A 641 -64.08 23.72 7.86
C GLU A 641 -65.59 23.92 8.07
N ASP A 642 -66.15 25.02 7.58
CA ASP A 642 -67.58 25.31 7.68
C ASP A 642 -68.43 24.26 6.93
N SER A 643 -68.04 23.92 5.70
CA SER A 643 -68.74 22.93 4.88
C SER A 643 -68.65 21.54 5.51
N MET A 644 -67.52 21.17 6.11
CA MET A 644 -67.37 19.89 6.82
C MET A 644 -68.38 19.79 7.98
N ILE A 645 -68.48 20.83 8.81
CA ILE A 645 -69.41 20.85 9.95
C ILE A 645 -70.86 20.74 9.46
N GLN A 646 -71.24 21.55 8.48
CA GLN A 646 -72.60 21.54 7.92
C GLN A 646 -72.94 20.19 7.28
N SER A 647 -72.01 19.62 6.52
CA SER A 647 -72.20 18.32 5.86
C SER A 647 -72.37 17.20 6.87
N LEU A 648 -71.56 17.16 7.94
CA LEU A 648 -71.70 16.19 9.01
C LEU A 648 -73.04 16.35 9.76
N CYS A 649 -73.48 17.58 10.02
CA CYS A 649 -74.79 17.84 10.61
C CYS A 649 -75.94 17.35 9.71
N ASP A 650 -75.88 17.60 8.41
CA ASP A 650 -76.89 17.18 7.45
C ASP A 650 -76.92 15.65 7.28
N ILE A 651 -75.76 15.02 7.20
CA ILE A 651 -75.62 13.56 7.12
C ILE A 651 -76.16 12.93 8.42
N ASN A 652 -75.85 13.50 9.59
CA ASN A 652 -76.38 13.01 10.86
C ASN A 652 -77.91 13.14 10.95
N ASN A 653 -78.48 14.27 10.52
CA ASN A 653 -79.92 14.47 10.48
C ASN A 653 -80.63 13.50 9.52
N LYS A 654 -80.03 13.23 8.36
CA LYS A 654 -80.53 12.23 7.41
C LYS A 654 -80.45 10.82 8.00
N ALA A 655 -79.31 10.45 8.59
CA ALA A 655 -79.09 9.15 9.22
C ALA A 655 -80.15 8.87 10.30
N VAL A 656 -80.36 9.79 11.24
CA VAL A 656 -81.37 9.66 12.33
C VAL A 656 -82.79 9.42 11.78
N ARG A 657 -83.17 10.13 10.71
CA ARG A 657 -84.51 9.99 10.11
C ARG A 657 -84.70 8.65 9.39
N THR A 658 -83.66 8.14 8.75
CA THR A 658 -83.72 6.91 7.95
C THR A 658 -83.62 5.64 8.81
N THR A 659 -83.17 5.73 10.08
CA THR A 659 -83.06 4.57 10.99
C THR A 659 -84.41 3.89 11.24
N SER A 660 -85.54 4.63 11.16
CA SER A 660 -86.88 4.08 11.41
C SER A 660 -87.47 3.33 10.21
N THR A 661 -86.90 3.50 9.01
CA THR A 661 -87.50 3.03 7.74
C THR A 661 -86.77 1.86 7.09
N THR A 662 -85.53 1.58 7.50
CA THR A 662 -84.64 0.61 6.84
C THR A 662 -84.21 -0.49 7.82
N SER A 663 -83.88 -1.69 7.33
CA SER A 663 -83.22 -2.75 8.12
C SER A 663 -81.92 -2.22 8.74
N ILE A 664 -81.70 -2.49 10.03
CA ILE A 664 -80.55 -1.97 10.79
C ILE A 664 -79.22 -2.43 10.15
N SER A 665 -79.14 -3.69 9.70
CA SER A 665 -77.93 -4.25 9.10
C SER A 665 -77.52 -3.54 7.81
N ASP A 666 -78.46 -3.21 6.92
CA ASP A 666 -78.15 -2.50 5.67
C ASP A 666 -77.92 -1.00 5.90
N TRP A 667 -78.58 -0.42 6.92
CA TRP A 667 -78.44 0.99 7.27
C TRP A 667 -77.07 1.32 7.87
N ILE A 668 -76.48 0.45 8.70
CA ILE A 668 -75.16 0.70 9.33
C ILE A 668 -74.05 0.86 8.28
N PHE A 669 -74.10 0.12 7.17
CA PHE A 669 -73.09 0.21 6.10
C PHE A 669 -73.25 1.40 5.16
N GLN A 670 -74.39 2.12 5.21
CA GLN A 670 -74.67 3.26 4.33
C GLN A 670 -74.15 4.59 4.87
N TRP A 671 -73.84 4.67 6.17
CA TRP A 671 -73.48 5.92 6.84
C TRP A 671 -72.11 5.83 7.53
N PRO A 672 -71.41 6.96 7.68
CA PRO A 672 -70.16 7.03 8.42
C PRO A 672 -70.27 6.44 9.83
N ALA A 673 -69.26 5.71 10.30
CA ALA A 673 -69.33 4.88 11.50
C ALA A 673 -69.74 5.68 12.76
N MET A 674 -69.12 6.85 12.97
CA MET A 674 -69.43 7.70 14.12
C MET A 674 -70.84 8.29 14.05
N ILE A 675 -71.34 8.57 12.85
CA ILE A 675 -72.69 9.07 12.62
C ILE A 675 -73.71 7.95 12.88
N SER A 676 -73.43 6.74 12.42
CA SER A 676 -74.25 5.55 12.68
C SER A 676 -74.40 5.30 14.18
N PHE A 677 -73.30 5.36 14.94
CA PHE A 677 -73.36 5.25 16.41
C PHE A 677 -74.19 6.36 17.06
N ASN A 678 -73.96 7.63 16.68
CA ASN A 678 -74.69 8.75 17.24
C ASN A 678 -76.20 8.64 16.98
N ALA A 679 -76.59 8.32 15.74
CA ALA A 679 -77.99 8.15 15.38
C ALA A 679 -78.65 6.96 16.10
N LEU A 680 -77.93 5.85 16.32
CA LEU A 680 -78.41 4.74 17.14
C LEU A 680 -78.58 5.14 18.61
N TYR A 681 -77.64 5.90 19.18
CA TYR A 681 -77.78 6.39 20.55
C TYR A 681 -78.97 7.34 20.70
N ILE A 682 -79.15 8.28 19.76
CA ILE A 682 -80.29 9.21 19.76
C ILE A 682 -81.61 8.44 19.73
N ASN A 683 -81.75 7.48 18.80
CA ASN A 683 -82.97 6.68 18.69
C ASN A 683 -83.18 5.76 19.89
N TRP A 684 -82.12 5.11 20.38
CA TRP A 684 -82.20 4.28 21.58
C TRP A 684 -82.65 5.08 22.79
N THR A 685 -82.11 6.28 22.99
CA THR A 685 -82.51 7.17 24.08
C THR A 685 -83.95 7.64 23.92
N ALA A 686 -84.34 8.09 22.73
CA ALA A 686 -85.71 8.55 22.46
C ALA A 686 -86.74 7.43 22.68
N ASP A 687 -86.48 6.24 22.16
CA ASP A 687 -87.39 5.12 22.35
C ASP A 687 -87.44 4.63 23.81
N THR A 688 -86.31 4.69 24.53
CA THR A 688 -86.28 4.32 25.96
C THR A 688 -87.04 5.34 26.80
N GLU A 689 -86.94 6.63 26.47
CA GLU A 689 -87.73 7.68 27.11
C GLU A 689 -89.24 7.52 26.83
N ASN A 690 -89.61 7.15 25.59
CA ASN A 690 -91.01 6.85 25.25
C ASN A 690 -91.53 5.62 26.00
N ALA A 691 -90.75 4.54 26.07
CA ALA A 691 -91.12 3.33 26.83
C ALA A 691 -91.24 3.60 28.35
N LEU A 692 -90.44 4.52 28.90
CA LEU A 692 -90.58 5.00 30.29
C LEU A 692 -91.89 5.77 30.48
N LYS A 693 -92.26 6.66 29.55
CA LYS A 693 -93.52 7.42 29.60
C LYS A 693 -94.75 6.52 29.47
N GLU A 694 -94.66 5.46 28.68
CA GLU A 694 -95.74 4.50 28.42
C GLU A 694 -95.78 3.32 29.41
N ASN A 695 -94.85 3.22 30.37
CA ASN A 695 -94.71 2.11 31.33
C ASN A 695 -94.53 0.71 30.68
N THR A 696 -93.97 0.63 29.48
CA THR A 696 -93.76 -0.62 28.71
C THR A 696 -92.32 -1.14 28.77
N LEU A 697 -91.53 -0.69 29.75
CA LEU A 697 -90.09 -0.94 29.85
C LEU A 697 -89.71 -2.43 29.85
N GLU A 698 -90.47 -3.28 30.53
CA GLU A 698 -90.21 -4.72 30.66
C GLU A 698 -90.35 -5.48 29.33
N VAL A 699 -91.21 -4.99 28.42
CA VAL A 699 -91.42 -5.57 27.08
C VAL A 699 -90.25 -5.20 26.15
N ARG A 700 -89.68 -4.00 26.33
CA ARG A 700 -88.53 -3.53 25.54
C ARG A 700 -87.25 -4.28 25.88
N THR A 701 -86.92 -4.44 27.17
CA THR A 701 -85.70 -5.15 27.62
C THR A 701 -85.68 -6.62 27.22
N SER A 702 -86.85 -7.26 27.17
CA SER A 702 -86.98 -8.65 26.71
C SER A 702 -86.82 -8.80 25.19
N SER A 703 -87.32 -7.84 24.39
CA SER A 703 -87.20 -7.85 22.91
C SER A 703 -85.82 -7.47 22.35
N PHE A 704 -85.09 -6.55 23.00
CA PHE A 704 -83.74 -6.14 22.57
C PHE A 704 -82.70 -7.24 22.85
N ASN A 705 -82.82 -7.94 23.99
CA ASN A 705 -81.93 -9.06 24.33
C ASN A 705 -82.06 -10.27 23.39
N THR A 706 -83.19 -10.42 22.69
CA THR A 706 -83.41 -11.55 21.77
C THR A 706 -83.06 -11.25 20.31
N LYS A 707 -83.01 -9.98 19.90
CA LYS A 707 -82.70 -9.62 18.50
C LYS A 707 -81.21 -9.36 18.22
N GLN A 708 -80.43 -8.86 19.17
CA GLN A 708 -78.98 -8.62 18.94
C GLN A 708 -78.11 -9.88 18.96
N ILE A 709 -78.63 -11.01 19.43
CA ILE A 709 -77.86 -12.28 19.48
C ILE A 709 -77.96 -13.05 18.16
N ASN A 710 -78.92 -12.72 17.27
CA ASN A 710 -79.23 -13.52 16.09
C ASN A 710 -79.24 -12.75 14.74
N ASP A 711 -78.83 -11.48 14.69
CA ASP A 711 -78.60 -10.74 13.42
C ASP A 711 -77.19 -10.13 13.38
#